data_AF-A0A857KYY7-F1
#
_entry.id   AF-A0A857KYY7-F1
#
_cell.length_a   1.000
_cell.length_b   1.000
_cell.length_c   1.000
_cell.angle_alpha   90.00
_cell.angle_beta   90.00
_cell.angle_gamma   90.00
#
_symmetry.space_group_name_H-M   'P 1'
#
loop_
_entity.id
_entity.type
_entity.pdbx_description
1 polymer ?
#
loop_
_entity_poly.entity_id
_entity_poly.type
_entity_poly.pdbx_seq_one_letter_code
_entity_poly.pdbx_strand_id
1 'polypeptide(L)'
;MLFEESVQALVERPESLRATQQDEHDSFLERFPLERWPDMTLDDYALGTGASTPGYSHQLEFGTPNLGSIRGGSATKHVVFRRANGEWSFPSGFAGVDDAWQRLRTGFVRMFELAQAGEWAKTAEIDILRGAKTVRLKSLFLYFPDQVLPIYSYNHLVHFAEELDLDHSGDAIDVNRRILEHLRSFPRLAGVDPLDFIGLLYAWSPPPGYHAPKIWKIAPGPQASLWEECRDGGYICVGWDDVGDLTLFDTEEEFREAFSAHYAAEYNNSKPKITAKGTEVWRLREIKEGDRVIANRGTSQIAGVGTVVSPGYQWRPERDEYKHTITMKWDDLEERTLSTPVKKWAFTTISKVTVSQFEAIFADNDAPADDASTDQAKEAFAHLIEDEGDFVRWNKILNRKGQIVFYGPPGTGKTRAAKRFAGWLLGGDASAPTGGPAEPVPSGAAAMSRLTEVTFHASYAYEDFIEGFRPRSGSTELTLELRPGIMKTVAREADRHPDQRYVILIDEINRADVPRVFGELMTVIERGRRGETVTLPASGEPLSIPPNLIVLGTMNTADQSIRSLDAALRRRFGFVELMPDPEVLSNAVIDDLPLDQFLIELNRRITRIAGRERQVGHSFFLDGGKPIESAEDFGDIIRTDIIPLLQEIVYDDYNALAQFLGPDIVDVGEQQLHTLIDDDSLLVASLVAAYEIKAQTDDAE
;
A
#
# COMPACT_ATOMS: atom_id res chain seq x y z
N MET A 1 20.81 11.10 -17.97
CA MET A 1 19.81 12.14 -18.33
C MET A 1 18.78 12.39 -17.24
N LEU A 2 17.76 11.54 -17.01
CA LEU A 2 16.72 11.86 -15.99
C LEU A 2 17.26 12.00 -14.56
N PHE A 3 18.15 11.10 -14.10
CA PHE A 3 18.80 11.24 -12.79
C PHE A 3 19.67 12.51 -12.70
N GLU A 4 20.42 12.83 -13.76
CA GLU A 4 21.28 14.03 -13.81
C GLU A 4 20.48 15.34 -13.82
N GLU A 5 19.24 15.33 -14.35
CA GLU A 5 18.32 16.46 -14.27
C GLU A 5 17.74 16.59 -12.84
N SER A 6 17.41 15.49 -12.16
CA SER A 6 16.96 15.49 -10.76
C SER A 6 18.04 15.95 -9.77
N VAL A 7 19.32 15.78 -10.10
CA VAL A 7 20.46 16.32 -9.31
C VAL A 7 20.41 17.85 -9.20
N GLN A 8 19.75 18.56 -10.13
CA GLN A 8 19.56 20.02 -10.02
C GLN A 8 18.64 20.42 -8.86
N ALA A 9 17.84 19.49 -8.33
CA ALA A 9 16.89 19.71 -7.25
C ALA A 9 17.34 19.09 -5.91
N LEU A 10 18.64 18.76 -5.75
CA LEU A 10 19.18 18.28 -4.47
C LEU A 10 18.97 19.37 -3.40
N VAL A 11 17.92 19.22 -2.59
CA VAL A 11 17.69 20.08 -1.43
C VAL A 11 18.66 19.63 -0.35
N GLU A 12 19.64 20.48 -0.05
CA GLU A 12 20.56 20.26 1.06
C GLU A 12 19.79 20.08 2.38
N ARG A 13 20.19 19.10 3.20
CA ARG A 13 19.63 18.95 4.56
C ARG A 13 19.83 20.24 5.38
N PRO A 14 18.81 20.67 6.15
CA PRO A 14 18.95 21.81 7.06
C PRO A 14 20.15 21.65 8.02
N GLU A 15 20.84 22.75 8.32
CA GLU A 15 22.00 22.73 9.25
C GLU A 15 21.65 22.15 10.62
N SER A 16 20.42 22.39 11.10
CA SER A 16 19.93 21.83 12.36
C SER A 16 19.81 20.31 12.34
N LEU A 17 19.53 19.68 11.18
CA LEU A 17 19.49 18.23 11.03
C LEU A 17 20.90 17.65 10.95
N ARG A 18 21.82 18.31 10.23
CA ARG A 18 23.23 17.93 10.16
C ARG A 18 23.87 17.91 11.55
N ALA A 19 23.61 18.94 12.38
CA ALA A 19 24.09 19.00 13.76
C ALA A 19 23.58 17.82 14.61
N THR A 20 22.26 17.54 14.57
CA THR A 20 21.70 16.39 15.31
C THR A 20 22.31 15.05 14.86
N GLN A 21 22.51 14.87 13.56
CA GLN A 21 23.12 13.65 13.02
C GLN A 21 24.58 13.50 13.47
N GLN A 22 25.33 14.60 13.51
CA GLN A 22 26.68 14.61 14.04
C GLN A 22 26.71 14.25 15.52
N ASP A 23 25.82 14.84 16.33
CA ASP A 23 25.72 14.55 17.77
C ASP A 23 25.37 13.07 18.04
N GLU A 24 24.43 12.49 17.27
CA GLU A 24 24.08 11.06 17.35
C GLU A 24 25.28 10.16 17.00
N HIS A 25 26.04 10.55 15.99
CA HIS A 25 27.20 9.81 15.51
C HIS A 25 28.34 9.85 16.53
N ASP A 26 28.68 11.04 17.03
CA ASP A 26 29.73 11.25 18.02
C ASP A 26 29.42 10.55 19.34
N SER A 27 28.17 10.66 19.82
CA SER A 27 27.69 9.97 21.03
C SER A 27 27.78 8.44 20.89
N PHE A 28 27.44 7.91 19.72
CA PHE A 28 27.58 6.48 19.44
C PHE A 28 29.06 6.04 19.47
N LEU A 29 29.95 6.78 18.82
CA LEU A 29 31.37 6.46 18.74
C LEU A 29 32.09 6.61 20.08
N GLU A 30 31.73 7.61 20.90
CA GLU A 30 32.27 7.78 22.25
C GLU A 30 31.98 6.54 23.11
N ARG A 31 30.79 5.97 22.94
CA ARG A 31 30.33 4.85 23.75
C ARG A 31 30.81 3.49 23.25
N PHE A 32 30.84 3.31 21.94
CA PHE A 32 31.27 2.08 21.27
C PHE A 32 32.40 2.38 20.29
N PRO A 33 33.56 2.82 20.78
CA PRO A 33 34.73 3.00 19.92
C PRO A 33 35.14 1.65 19.33
N LEU A 34 35.72 1.67 18.14
CA LEU A 34 35.99 0.44 17.39
C LEU A 34 36.92 -0.51 18.18
N GLU A 35 37.84 0.07 18.94
CA GLU A 35 38.82 -0.63 19.78
C GLU A 35 38.18 -1.43 20.91
N ARG A 36 36.92 -1.15 21.27
CA ARG A 36 36.19 -1.86 22.33
C ARG A 36 35.63 -3.20 21.88
N TRP A 37 35.48 -3.44 20.57
CA TRP A 37 34.84 -4.65 20.04
C TRP A 37 35.47 -5.99 20.49
N PRO A 38 36.80 -6.14 20.55
CA PRO A 38 37.42 -7.37 21.04
C PRO A 38 37.00 -7.75 22.46
N ASP A 39 36.71 -6.75 23.31
CA ASP A 39 36.36 -6.91 24.71
C ASP A 39 34.85 -6.78 24.97
N MET A 40 34.04 -6.57 23.94
CA MET A 40 32.60 -6.41 24.08
C MET A 40 31.97 -7.65 24.72
N THR A 41 31.15 -7.43 25.75
CA THR A 41 30.39 -8.49 26.43
C THR A 41 29.05 -8.73 25.74
N LEU A 42 28.43 -9.89 25.98
CA LEU A 42 27.11 -10.18 25.43
C LEU A 42 26.07 -9.18 25.94
N ASP A 43 26.13 -8.81 27.22
CA ASP A 43 25.21 -7.84 27.82
C ASP A 43 25.41 -6.42 27.27
N ASP A 44 26.65 -6.04 26.94
CA ASP A 44 26.95 -4.77 26.26
C ASP A 44 26.45 -4.75 24.82
N TYR A 45 26.21 -5.91 24.20
CA TYR A 45 25.75 -6.03 22.82
C TYR A 45 24.23 -6.13 22.70
N ALA A 46 23.62 -7.11 23.38
CA ALA A 46 22.32 -7.64 23.00
C ALA A 46 21.13 -6.73 23.37
N LEU A 47 20.01 -6.92 22.64
CA LEU A 47 18.71 -6.37 23.05
C LEU A 47 18.09 -7.16 24.21
N GLY A 48 17.29 -6.48 25.04
CA GLY A 48 16.44 -7.10 26.06
C GLY A 48 17.16 -7.50 27.34
N THR A 49 18.38 -7.02 27.58
CA THR A 49 19.21 -7.40 28.75
C THR A 49 18.72 -6.79 30.07
N GLY A 50 17.92 -5.72 30.01
CA GLY A 50 17.45 -4.99 31.19
C GLY A 50 18.53 -4.14 31.87
N ALA A 51 19.68 -3.95 31.22
CA ALA A 51 20.78 -3.13 31.73
C ALA A 51 20.36 -1.66 31.84
N SER A 52 20.83 -0.97 32.89
CA SER A 52 20.56 0.46 33.10
C SER A 52 21.13 1.36 32.00
N THR A 53 22.12 0.86 31.26
CA THR A 53 22.75 1.59 30.15
C THR A 53 22.49 0.80 28.85
N PRO A 54 21.87 1.40 27.81
CA PRO A 54 21.43 0.63 26.64
C PRO A 54 22.56 0.01 25.81
N GLY A 55 22.56 -1.29 25.54
CA GLY A 55 23.62 -1.97 24.78
C GLY A 55 23.76 -1.54 23.31
N TYR A 56 24.76 -2.08 22.61
CA TYR A 56 25.11 -1.76 21.22
C TYR A 56 23.92 -1.92 20.27
N SER A 57 23.23 -3.07 20.29
CA SER A 57 22.06 -3.32 19.44
C SER A 57 20.93 -2.34 19.71
N HIS A 58 20.74 -1.92 20.97
CA HIS A 58 19.75 -0.90 21.33
C HIS A 58 20.16 0.45 20.77
N GLN A 59 21.44 0.80 20.82
CA GLN A 59 21.93 2.09 20.31
C GLN A 59 21.89 2.15 18.78
N LEU A 60 22.13 1.02 18.09
CA LEU A 60 21.88 0.90 16.65
C LEU A 60 20.40 1.07 16.29
N GLU A 61 19.48 0.50 17.07
CA GLU A 61 18.06 0.53 16.72
C GLU A 61 17.36 1.82 17.18
N PHE A 62 17.71 2.30 18.36
CA PHE A 62 17.01 3.38 19.03
C PHE A 62 17.84 4.65 19.26
N GLY A 63 19.16 4.55 19.32
CA GLY A 63 20.06 5.67 19.65
C GLY A 63 20.53 6.51 18.47
N THR A 64 20.32 6.04 17.24
CA THR A 64 20.78 6.69 16.00
C THR A 64 19.66 6.81 14.95
N PRO A 65 18.50 7.41 15.30
CA PRO A 65 17.34 7.50 14.42
C PRO A 65 17.60 8.32 13.15
N ASN A 66 18.35 9.43 13.26
CA ASN A 66 18.59 10.34 12.13
C ASN A 66 19.73 9.85 11.21
N LEU A 67 20.43 8.77 11.57
CA LEU A 67 21.49 8.12 10.80
C LEU A 67 20.97 6.90 10.00
N GLY A 68 19.70 6.94 9.63
CA GLY A 68 18.94 5.86 9.00
C GLY A 68 18.36 4.90 10.04
N SER A 69 17.03 4.88 10.14
CA SER A 69 16.32 4.03 11.10
C SER A 69 16.35 2.55 10.68
N ILE A 70 16.55 1.66 11.66
CA ILE A 70 16.40 0.20 11.48
C ILE A 70 15.29 -0.35 12.36
N ARG A 71 14.40 0.52 12.85
CA ARG A 71 13.29 0.14 13.75
C ARG A 71 12.24 -0.68 13.04
N GLY A 72 11.51 -1.46 13.85
CA GLY A 72 10.49 -2.36 13.35
C GLY A 72 11.08 -3.64 12.75
N GLY A 73 10.20 -4.60 12.46
CA GLY A 73 10.61 -5.95 12.08
C GLY A 73 11.12 -6.78 13.27
N SER A 74 11.61 -7.98 13.00
CA SER A 74 11.98 -8.94 14.03
C SER A 74 13.34 -8.63 14.67
N ALA A 75 13.45 -8.84 15.98
CA ALA A 75 14.72 -8.79 16.72
C ALA A 75 15.76 -9.81 16.22
N THR A 76 15.35 -10.79 15.39
CA THR A 76 16.23 -11.77 14.75
C THR A 76 17.34 -11.15 13.90
N LYS A 77 17.18 -9.91 13.42
CA LYS A 77 18.22 -9.15 12.70
C LYS A 77 19.50 -8.94 13.52
N HIS A 78 19.40 -8.96 14.85
CA HIS A 78 20.53 -8.85 15.78
C HIS A 78 21.24 -10.18 16.07
N VAL A 79 20.76 -11.29 15.52
CA VAL A 79 21.26 -12.67 15.65
C VAL A 79 21.16 -13.24 17.06
N VAL A 80 21.71 -12.56 18.06
CA VAL A 80 21.63 -12.92 19.48
C VAL A 80 20.91 -11.81 20.24
N PHE A 81 19.81 -12.14 20.91
CA PHE A 81 19.02 -11.20 21.70
C PHE A 81 18.27 -11.92 22.82
N ARG A 82 17.83 -11.18 23.82
CA ARG A 82 17.05 -11.68 24.96
C ARG A 82 15.56 -11.43 24.74
N ARG A 83 14.74 -12.46 24.92
CA ARG A 83 13.28 -12.41 24.78
C ARG A 83 12.62 -11.85 26.04
N ALA A 84 11.35 -11.44 25.93
CA ALA A 84 10.57 -10.92 27.05
C ALA A 84 10.41 -11.92 28.21
N ASN A 85 10.41 -13.22 27.93
CA ASN A 85 10.39 -14.28 28.95
C ASN A 85 11.76 -14.50 29.64
N GLY A 86 12.78 -13.70 29.31
CA GLY A 86 14.12 -13.76 29.87
C GLY A 86 15.08 -14.74 29.19
N GLU A 87 14.61 -15.53 28.22
CA GLU A 87 15.41 -16.53 27.50
C GLU A 87 16.26 -15.91 26.38
N TRP A 88 17.41 -16.53 26.10
CA TRP A 88 18.27 -16.16 24.98
C TRP A 88 17.79 -16.77 23.67
N SER A 89 17.71 -15.95 22.63
CA SER A 89 17.41 -16.36 21.27
C SER A 89 18.67 -16.29 20.42
N PHE A 90 19.03 -17.40 19.78
CA PHE A 90 20.17 -17.52 18.85
C PHE A 90 19.90 -18.66 17.85
N PRO A 91 20.57 -18.71 16.68
CA PRO A 91 20.34 -19.76 15.68
C PRO A 91 20.65 -21.17 16.20
N SER A 92 19.89 -22.18 15.75
CA SER A 92 19.97 -23.58 16.23
C SER A 92 21.26 -24.34 15.87
N GLY A 93 22.25 -23.67 15.26
CA GLY A 93 23.55 -24.23 14.90
C GLY A 93 24.67 -23.99 15.91
N PHE A 94 24.41 -23.23 16.99
CA PHE A 94 25.41 -22.95 18.04
C PHE A 94 25.25 -23.89 19.23
N ALA A 95 26.36 -24.18 19.91
CA ALA A 95 26.36 -25.03 21.10
C ALA A 95 25.66 -24.38 22.31
N GLY A 96 25.54 -23.05 22.30
CA GLY A 96 24.87 -22.25 23.32
C GLY A 96 25.02 -20.76 23.03
N VAL A 97 24.45 -19.91 23.87
CA VAL A 97 24.46 -18.45 23.69
C VAL A 97 25.89 -17.87 23.71
N ASP A 98 26.78 -18.40 24.55
CA ASP A 98 28.16 -17.94 24.64
C ASP A 98 28.98 -18.27 23.37
N ASP A 99 28.77 -19.47 22.80
CA ASP A 99 29.38 -19.87 21.52
C ASP A 99 28.85 -19.02 20.36
N ALA A 100 27.53 -18.75 20.34
CA ALA A 100 26.91 -17.85 19.38
C ALA A 100 27.51 -16.44 19.47
N TRP A 101 27.65 -15.90 20.68
CA TRP A 101 28.22 -14.58 20.93
C TRP A 101 29.69 -14.49 20.51
N GLN A 102 30.53 -15.44 20.95
CA GLN A 102 31.96 -15.43 20.63
C GLN A 102 32.21 -15.42 19.11
N ARG A 103 31.45 -16.24 18.35
CA ARG A 103 31.56 -16.29 16.89
C ARG A 103 31.06 -15.01 16.23
N LEU A 104 29.93 -14.47 16.72
CA LEU A 104 29.37 -13.22 16.22
C LEU A 104 30.33 -12.05 16.42
N ARG A 105 30.86 -11.88 17.64
CA ARG A 105 31.85 -10.84 18.00
C ARG A 105 33.11 -10.95 17.15
N THR A 106 33.64 -12.17 16.99
CA THR A 106 34.82 -12.43 16.13
C THR A 106 34.54 -12.03 14.68
N GLY A 107 33.33 -12.33 14.18
CA GLY A 107 32.89 -11.90 12.85
C GLY A 107 32.88 -10.39 12.69
N PHE A 108 32.32 -9.65 13.66
CA PHE A 108 32.29 -8.18 13.64
C PHE A 108 33.68 -7.56 13.68
N VAL A 109 34.54 -7.99 14.61
CA VAL A 109 35.94 -7.54 14.69
C VAL A 109 36.63 -7.72 13.34
N ARG A 110 36.50 -8.92 12.74
CA ARG A 110 37.10 -9.21 11.45
C ARG A 110 36.53 -8.33 10.32
N MET A 111 35.23 -8.08 10.32
CA MET A 111 34.57 -7.21 9.35
C MET A 111 35.13 -5.79 9.41
N PHE A 112 35.34 -5.25 10.60
CA PHE A 112 35.87 -3.91 10.78
C PHE A 112 37.35 -3.80 10.41
N GLU A 113 38.18 -4.78 10.75
CA GLU A 113 39.57 -4.85 10.31
C GLU A 113 39.68 -4.83 8.78
N LEU A 114 38.84 -5.60 8.10
CA LEU A 114 38.80 -5.65 6.63
C LEU A 114 38.33 -4.32 6.04
N ALA A 115 37.33 -3.67 6.64
CA ALA A 115 36.86 -2.35 6.23
C ALA A 115 37.94 -1.27 6.42
N GLN A 116 38.66 -1.27 7.56
CA GLN A 116 39.81 -0.37 7.81
C GLN A 116 40.94 -0.58 6.80
N ALA A 117 41.19 -1.83 6.40
CA ALA A 117 42.18 -2.17 5.38
C ALA A 117 41.71 -1.87 3.93
N GLY A 118 40.46 -1.44 3.74
CA GLY A 118 39.86 -1.24 2.42
C GLY A 118 39.54 -2.53 1.66
N GLU A 119 39.61 -3.69 2.32
CA GLU A 119 39.39 -5.01 1.75
C GLU A 119 37.88 -5.38 1.73
N TRP A 120 37.05 -4.49 1.19
CA TRP A 120 35.59 -4.56 1.26
C TRP A 120 34.99 -5.85 0.69
N ALA A 121 35.54 -6.38 -0.41
CA ALA A 121 35.05 -7.63 -1.00
C ALA A 121 35.11 -8.82 -0.01
N LYS A 122 36.07 -8.83 0.92
CA LYS A 122 36.22 -9.89 1.92
C LYS A 122 35.26 -9.73 3.09
N THR A 123 34.69 -8.55 3.29
CA THR A 123 33.68 -8.31 4.35
C THR A 123 32.38 -9.10 4.09
N ALA A 124 32.11 -9.45 2.83
CA ALA A 124 30.99 -10.26 2.38
C ALA A 124 31.18 -11.78 2.64
N GLU A 125 32.42 -12.23 2.83
CA GLU A 125 32.78 -13.65 3.00
C GLU A 125 32.61 -14.15 4.45
N ILE A 126 32.23 -13.27 5.38
CA ILE A 126 32.09 -13.59 6.80
C ILE A 126 30.75 -14.30 7.03
N ASP A 127 30.73 -15.62 6.86
CA ASP A 127 29.52 -16.46 6.87
C ASP A 127 28.63 -16.27 8.12
N ILE A 128 29.25 -16.11 9.31
CA ILE A 128 28.52 -15.91 10.58
C ILE A 128 27.65 -14.66 10.58
N LEU A 129 28.02 -13.64 9.79
CA LEU A 129 27.29 -12.39 9.69
C LEU A 129 26.29 -12.37 8.52
N ARG A 130 26.26 -13.37 7.65
CA ARG A 130 25.43 -13.36 6.42
C ARG A 130 23.93 -13.14 6.70
N GLY A 131 23.43 -13.60 7.85
CA GLY A 131 22.05 -13.37 8.31
C GLY A 131 21.77 -11.98 8.90
N ALA A 132 22.79 -11.21 9.26
CA ALA A 132 22.71 -9.93 9.96
C ALA A 132 22.83 -8.72 9.02
N LYS A 133 22.25 -8.79 7.82
CA LYS A 133 22.45 -7.81 6.72
C LYS A 133 22.28 -6.35 7.17
N THR A 134 21.18 -6.04 7.85
CA THR A 134 20.82 -4.69 8.31
C THR A 134 21.79 -4.18 9.38
N VAL A 135 22.14 -5.01 10.36
CA VAL A 135 23.05 -4.64 11.46
C VAL A 135 24.47 -4.42 10.96
N ARG A 136 24.94 -5.22 10.00
CA ARG A 136 26.25 -5.05 9.36
C ARG A 136 26.36 -3.71 8.65
N LEU A 137 25.41 -3.42 7.75
CA LEU A 137 25.42 -2.19 6.96
C LEU A 137 25.37 -0.95 7.86
N LYS A 138 24.50 -0.96 8.89
CA LYS A 138 24.43 0.16 9.83
C LYS A 138 25.70 0.32 10.66
N SER A 139 26.28 -0.79 11.14
CA SER A 139 27.56 -0.73 11.87
C SER A 139 28.68 -0.18 11.00
N LEU A 140 28.77 -0.63 9.73
CA LEU A 140 29.77 -0.13 8.80
C LEU A 140 29.55 1.35 8.45
N PHE A 141 28.31 1.79 8.29
CA PHE A 141 28.01 3.21 8.12
C PHE A 141 28.47 4.04 9.33
N LEU A 142 28.20 3.60 10.56
CA LEU A 142 28.58 4.35 11.75
C LEU A 142 30.11 4.44 11.92
N TYR A 143 30.88 3.39 11.60
CA TYR A 143 32.34 3.45 11.71
C TYR A 143 33.04 4.02 10.47
N PHE A 144 32.39 3.96 9.30
CA PHE A 144 32.93 4.39 8.01
C PHE A 144 31.86 5.17 7.21
N PRO A 145 31.39 6.33 7.71
CA PRO A 145 30.22 7.03 7.15
C PRO A 145 30.42 7.46 5.70
N ASP A 146 31.66 7.76 5.31
CA ASP A 146 32.00 8.11 3.93
C ASP A 146 32.09 6.92 2.98
N GLN A 147 31.97 5.67 3.43
CA GLN A 147 32.24 4.49 2.60
C GLN A 147 31.00 3.63 2.35
N VAL A 148 29.89 3.93 3.02
CA VAL A 148 28.65 3.14 2.98
C VAL A 148 27.46 4.10 2.90
N LEU A 149 26.45 3.79 2.08
CA LEU A 149 25.19 4.52 2.09
C LEU A 149 24.35 4.08 3.30
N PRO A 150 23.62 5.00 3.98
CA PRO A 150 22.74 4.68 5.10
C PRO A 150 21.42 3.99 4.66
N ILE A 151 21.52 3.01 3.76
CA ILE A 151 20.43 2.21 3.20
C ILE A 151 20.62 0.77 3.65
N TYR A 152 19.82 0.34 4.62
CA TYR A 152 20.01 -0.95 5.32
C TYR A 152 19.04 -2.05 4.88
N SER A 153 18.16 -1.74 3.94
CA SER A 153 17.24 -2.68 3.29
C SER A 153 17.87 -3.22 2.01
N TYR A 154 18.11 -4.53 1.96
CA TYR A 154 18.63 -5.18 0.75
C TYR A 154 17.71 -4.98 -0.46
N ASN A 155 16.39 -5.01 -0.25
CA ASN A 155 15.43 -4.78 -1.32
C ASN A 155 15.52 -3.36 -1.89
N HIS A 156 15.79 -2.36 -1.04
CA HIS A 156 15.95 -0.99 -1.49
C HIS A 156 17.28 -0.82 -2.25
N LEU A 157 18.36 -1.46 -1.78
CA LEU A 157 19.63 -1.49 -2.50
C LEU A 157 19.50 -2.11 -3.88
N VAL A 158 18.82 -3.25 -4.00
CA VAL A 158 18.55 -3.88 -5.30
C VAL A 158 17.73 -2.95 -6.19
N HIS A 159 16.68 -2.33 -5.67
CA HIS A 159 15.86 -1.36 -6.41
C HIS A 159 16.70 -0.20 -6.95
N PHE A 160 17.50 0.46 -6.12
CA PHE A 160 18.32 1.58 -6.59
C PHE A 160 19.42 1.14 -7.55
N ALA A 161 20.01 -0.03 -7.35
CA ALA A 161 20.98 -0.58 -8.29
C ALA A 161 20.31 -0.88 -9.65
N GLU A 162 19.11 -1.46 -9.68
CA GLU A 162 18.34 -1.68 -10.92
C GLU A 162 18.03 -0.37 -11.64
N GLU A 163 17.57 0.65 -10.92
CA GLU A 163 17.21 1.96 -11.48
C GLU A 163 18.42 2.73 -12.01
N LEU A 164 19.60 2.51 -11.43
CA LEU A 164 20.88 3.07 -11.88
C LEU A 164 21.60 2.20 -12.92
N ASP A 165 20.98 1.11 -13.39
CA ASP A 165 21.56 0.13 -14.32
C ASP A 165 22.91 -0.47 -13.82
N LEU A 166 22.96 -0.77 -12.52
CA LEU A 166 24.12 -1.35 -11.85
C LEU A 166 23.93 -2.85 -11.59
N ASP A 167 25.04 -3.59 -11.62
CA ASP A 167 25.05 -4.98 -11.17
C ASP A 167 24.73 -5.05 -9.66
N HIS A 168 23.67 -5.79 -9.35
CA HIS A 168 23.15 -6.03 -8.01
C HIS A 168 23.42 -7.47 -7.53
N SER A 169 24.30 -8.20 -8.21
CA SER A 169 24.77 -9.51 -7.76
C SER A 169 25.72 -9.40 -6.56
N GLY A 170 25.61 -10.30 -5.58
CA GLY A 170 26.52 -10.34 -4.42
C GLY A 170 25.87 -10.03 -3.07
N ASP A 171 26.69 -9.69 -2.07
CA ASP A 171 26.23 -9.34 -0.73
C ASP A 171 25.71 -7.89 -0.68
N ALA A 172 24.92 -7.57 0.35
CA ALA A 172 24.31 -6.25 0.50
C ALA A 172 25.36 -5.12 0.57
N ILE A 173 26.54 -5.39 1.13
CA ILE A 173 27.65 -4.42 1.19
C ILE A 173 28.17 -4.12 -0.23
N ASP A 174 28.29 -5.13 -1.08
CA ASP A 174 28.79 -4.96 -2.45
C ASP A 174 27.86 -4.05 -3.26
N VAL A 175 26.55 -4.33 -3.21
CA VAL A 175 25.54 -3.53 -3.91
C VAL A 175 25.52 -2.10 -3.40
N ASN A 176 25.57 -1.91 -2.08
CA ASN A 176 25.61 -0.59 -1.44
C ASN A 176 26.82 0.23 -1.92
N ARG A 177 28.02 -0.36 -1.90
CA ARG A 177 29.24 0.35 -2.31
C ARG A 177 29.24 0.66 -3.81
N ARG A 178 28.74 -0.24 -4.66
CA ARG A 178 28.61 0.04 -6.11
C ARG A 178 27.71 1.23 -6.38
N ILE A 179 26.59 1.35 -5.67
CA ILE A 179 25.72 2.53 -5.79
C ILE A 179 26.49 3.78 -5.37
N LEU A 180 27.17 3.77 -4.21
CA LEU A 180 27.94 4.91 -3.74
C LEU A 180 29.06 5.33 -4.71
N GLU A 181 29.82 4.36 -5.21
CA GLU A 181 30.90 4.57 -6.18
C GLU A 181 30.36 5.14 -7.49
N HIS A 182 29.21 4.64 -7.96
CA HIS A 182 28.52 5.18 -9.13
C HIS A 182 28.06 6.62 -8.90
N LEU A 183 27.41 6.92 -7.77
CA LEU A 183 26.98 8.27 -7.42
C LEU A 183 28.17 9.24 -7.35
N ARG A 184 29.30 8.81 -6.77
CA ARG A 184 30.51 9.63 -6.70
C ARG A 184 31.26 9.78 -8.01
N SER A 185 30.99 8.91 -9.00
CA SER A 185 31.58 9.04 -10.33
C SER A 185 31.10 10.30 -11.06
N PHE A 186 29.94 10.84 -10.68
CA PHE A 186 29.44 12.12 -11.19
C PHE A 186 30.21 13.28 -10.54
N PRO A 187 30.89 14.16 -11.31
CA PRO A 187 31.73 15.22 -10.75
C PRO A 187 31.01 16.17 -9.77
N ARG A 188 29.69 16.38 -9.94
CA ARG A 188 28.87 17.23 -9.06
C ARG A 188 28.50 16.56 -7.73
N LEU A 189 28.55 15.24 -7.68
CA LEU A 189 28.15 14.43 -6.53
C LEU A 189 29.35 13.86 -5.76
N ALA A 190 30.57 14.00 -6.28
CA ALA A 190 31.79 13.42 -5.70
C ALA A 190 32.02 13.79 -4.22
N GLY A 191 31.60 14.98 -3.80
CA GLY A 191 31.73 15.48 -2.42
C GLY A 191 30.44 15.51 -1.62
N VAL A 192 29.34 14.93 -2.13
CA VAL A 192 28.05 14.90 -1.42
C VAL A 192 28.11 13.86 -0.30
N ASP A 193 27.59 14.24 0.87
CA ASP A 193 27.51 13.39 2.04
C ASP A 193 26.53 12.21 1.78
N PRO A 194 26.88 10.97 2.14
CA PRO A 194 26.00 9.80 2.02
C PRO A 194 24.59 9.95 2.62
N LEU A 195 24.41 10.78 3.65
CA LEU A 195 23.10 11.11 4.21
C LEU A 195 22.31 12.14 3.39
N ASP A 196 22.93 12.85 2.45
CA ASP A 196 22.19 13.62 1.43
C ASP A 196 21.80 12.71 0.25
N PHE A 197 22.62 11.71 -0.08
CA PHE A 197 22.29 10.74 -1.14
C PHE A 197 21.03 9.94 -0.85
N ILE A 198 20.73 9.61 0.41
CA ILE A 198 19.51 8.90 0.74
C ILE A 198 18.26 9.74 0.39
N GLY A 199 18.26 11.03 0.70
CA GLY A 199 17.15 11.93 0.34
C GLY A 199 16.95 11.98 -1.17
N LEU A 200 18.04 12.13 -1.91
CA LEU A 200 18.02 12.11 -3.38
C LEU A 200 17.45 10.81 -3.94
N LEU A 201 17.99 9.66 -3.52
CA LEU A 201 17.62 8.36 -4.08
C LEU A 201 16.15 8.04 -3.82
N TYR A 202 15.67 8.23 -2.59
CA TYR A 202 14.29 7.93 -2.24
C TYR A 202 13.29 8.94 -2.82
N ALA A 203 13.69 10.20 -3.05
CA ALA A 203 12.86 11.16 -3.79
C ALA A 203 12.83 10.87 -5.30
N TRP A 204 13.97 10.46 -5.86
CA TRP A 204 14.11 10.19 -7.30
C TRP A 204 13.40 8.90 -7.74
N SER A 205 13.60 7.81 -7.00
CA SER A 205 13.02 6.50 -7.34
C SER A 205 12.66 5.74 -6.06
N PRO A 206 11.57 6.10 -5.36
CA PRO A 206 11.18 5.45 -4.11
C PRO A 206 10.98 3.94 -4.29
N PRO A 207 11.58 3.09 -3.43
CA PRO A 207 11.41 1.65 -3.50
C PRO A 207 9.94 1.23 -3.26
N PRO A 208 9.45 0.16 -3.92
CA PRO A 208 8.10 -0.35 -3.71
C PRO A 208 7.82 -0.69 -2.23
N GLY A 209 6.77 -0.08 -1.66
CA GLY A 209 6.41 -0.24 -0.24
C GLY A 209 7.08 0.76 0.72
N TYR A 210 7.90 1.69 0.22
CA TYR A 210 8.39 2.82 1.01
C TYR A 210 7.27 3.86 1.16
N HIS A 211 6.72 4.01 2.37
CA HIS A 211 5.74 5.04 2.68
C HIS A 211 6.47 6.35 2.94
N ALA A 212 6.18 7.38 2.14
CA ALA A 212 6.65 8.73 2.42
C ALA A 212 6.19 9.19 3.82
N PRO A 213 6.96 10.07 4.50
CA PRO A 213 6.56 10.68 5.74
C PRO A 213 5.14 11.22 5.69
N LYS A 214 4.31 10.83 6.65
CA LYS A 214 2.94 11.34 6.76
C LYS A 214 2.94 12.68 7.48
N ILE A 215 1.95 13.49 7.18
CA ILE A 215 1.75 14.78 7.84
C ILE A 215 0.54 14.66 8.74
N TRP A 216 0.69 15.09 9.98
CA TRP A 216 -0.32 15.05 11.02
C TRP A 216 -0.58 16.45 11.53
N LYS A 217 -1.80 16.70 11.98
CA LYS A 217 -2.17 17.87 12.76
C LYS A 217 -2.50 17.40 14.16
N ILE A 218 -1.96 18.09 15.17
CA ILE A 218 -2.22 17.83 16.59
C ILE A 218 -2.46 19.16 17.30
N ALA A 219 -3.52 19.26 18.12
CA ALA A 219 -3.78 20.44 18.94
C ALA A 219 -3.17 20.27 20.35
N PRO A 220 -2.19 21.10 20.75
CA PRO A 220 -1.58 21.05 22.09
C PRO A 220 -2.48 21.74 23.12
N GLY A 221 -3.57 21.06 23.48
CA GLY A 221 -4.59 21.58 24.39
C GLY A 221 -5.57 22.59 23.75
N PRO A 222 -6.63 23.01 24.48
CA PRO A 222 -7.62 23.95 24.00
C PRO A 222 -6.97 25.28 23.58
N GLN A 223 -7.22 25.72 22.34
CA GLN A 223 -6.58 26.93 21.76
C GLN A 223 -5.05 26.95 21.89
N ALA A 224 -4.41 25.77 21.77
CA ALA A 224 -2.97 25.62 21.89
C ALA A 224 -2.39 26.11 23.24
N SER A 225 -3.16 25.97 24.33
CA SER A 225 -2.77 26.42 25.67
C SER A 225 -1.49 25.77 26.19
N LEU A 226 -1.14 24.57 25.70
CA LEU A 226 0.07 23.83 26.09
C LEU A 226 1.21 24.02 25.08
N TRP A 227 1.07 24.93 24.13
CA TRP A 227 2.07 25.11 23.06
C TRP A 227 3.44 25.49 23.58
N GLU A 228 3.55 26.44 24.51
CA GLU A 228 4.85 26.89 25.04
C GLU A 228 5.58 25.73 25.71
N GLU A 229 4.85 24.92 26.47
CA GLU A 229 5.37 23.74 27.14
C GLU A 229 5.78 22.64 26.15
N CYS A 230 4.96 22.37 25.12
CA CYS A 230 5.27 21.44 24.03
C CYS A 230 6.52 21.86 23.25
N ARG A 231 6.62 23.16 22.94
CA ARG A 231 7.74 23.77 22.23
C ARG A 231 9.03 23.60 23.02
N ASP A 232 9.03 24.03 24.27
CA ASP A 232 10.22 24.05 25.12
C ASP A 232 10.60 22.64 25.61
N GLY A 233 9.61 21.76 25.74
CA GLY A 233 9.78 20.37 26.15
C GLY A 233 10.18 19.39 25.03
N GLY A 234 10.13 19.81 23.76
CA GLY A 234 10.48 18.96 22.62
C GLY A 234 9.51 17.79 22.41
N TYR A 235 8.22 18.01 22.66
CA TYR A 235 7.16 17.03 22.41
C TYR A 235 5.87 17.74 22.04
N ILE A 236 4.88 16.98 21.60
CA ILE A 236 3.49 17.43 21.57
C ILE A 236 2.65 16.51 22.44
N CYS A 237 1.81 17.08 23.30
CA CYS A 237 1.03 16.34 24.26
C CYS A 237 -0.48 16.42 24.00
N VAL A 238 -1.18 15.35 24.37
CA VAL A 238 -2.61 15.17 24.19
C VAL A 238 -3.20 14.59 25.48
N GLY A 239 -4.44 14.95 25.80
CA GLY A 239 -5.17 14.45 26.98
C GLY A 239 -5.68 13.03 26.81
N TRP A 240 -6.73 12.69 27.55
CA TRP A 240 -7.31 11.35 27.69
C TRP A 240 -6.54 10.38 28.63
N ASP A 241 -5.89 10.94 29.63
CA ASP A 241 -5.01 10.24 30.57
C ASP A 241 -5.63 9.07 31.33
N ASP A 242 -6.92 9.11 31.67
CA ASP A 242 -7.59 8.03 32.40
C ASP A 242 -7.61 6.69 31.63
N VAL A 243 -7.40 6.69 30.30
CA VAL A 243 -7.26 5.42 29.53
C VAL A 243 -5.91 4.73 29.78
N GLY A 244 -4.92 5.47 30.29
CA GLY A 244 -3.58 4.96 30.55
C GLY A 244 -2.71 4.80 29.31
N ASP A 245 -1.59 4.11 29.48
CA ASP A 245 -0.55 3.98 28.45
C ASP A 245 -1.04 3.17 27.22
N LEU A 246 -1.12 3.83 26.07
CA LEU A 246 -1.53 3.20 24.80
C LEU A 246 -0.65 2.02 24.36
N THR A 247 0.59 1.91 24.86
CA THR A 247 1.48 0.78 24.54
C THR A 247 1.09 -0.52 25.24
N LEU A 248 0.23 -0.46 26.25
CA LEU A 248 -0.25 -1.63 26.99
C LEU A 248 -1.38 -2.38 26.28
N PHE A 249 -1.96 -1.80 25.23
CA PHE A 249 -3.02 -2.42 24.44
C PHE A 249 -2.43 -3.11 23.21
N ASP A 250 -2.76 -4.38 23.00
CA ASP A 250 -2.27 -5.15 21.86
C ASP A 250 -3.04 -4.81 20.57
N THR A 251 -4.33 -4.49 20.70
CA THR A 251 -5.22 -4.16 19.57
C THR A 251 -6.00 -2.86 19.79
N GLU A 252 -6.51 -2.28 18.70
CA GLU A 252 -7.35 -1.08 18.76
C GLU A 252 -8.67 -1.35 19.49
N GLU A 253 -9.22 -2.56 19.34
CA GLU A 253 -10.45 -2.99 19.98
C GLU A 253 -10.32 -2.98 21.51
N GLU A 254 -9.23 -3.54 22.05
CA GLU A 254 -8.95 -3.56 23.49
C GLU A 254 -8.84 -2.14 24.05
N PHE A 255 -8.12 -1.28 23.33
CA PHE A 255 -8.02 0.13 23.67
C PHE A 255 -9.38 0.84 23.63
N ARG A 256 -10.21 0.58 22.61
CA ARG A 256 -11.53 1.23 22.48
C ARG A 256 -12.48 0.82 23.60
N GLU A 257 -12.40 -0.43 24.07
CA GLU A 257 -13.15 -0.88 25.24
C GLU A 257 -12.71 -0.12 26.51
N ALA A 258 -11.40 -0.01 26.75
CA ALA A 258 -10.86 0.75 27.87
C ALA A 258 -11.19 2.24 27.79
N PHE A 259 -11.04 2.86 26.61
CA PHE A 259 -11.37 4.26 26.38
C PHE A 259 -12.85 4.55 26.66
N SER A 260 -13.74 3.67 26.19
CA SER A 260 -15.17 3.76 26.46
C SER A 260 -15.47 3.68 27.96
N ALA A 261 -14.84 2.74 28.68
CA ALA A 261 -15.05 2.57 30.11
C ALA A 261 -14.71 3.82 30.94
N HIS A 262 -13.69 4.59 30.53
CA HIS A 262 -13.25 5.80 31.25
C HIS A 262 -14.01 7.06 30.82
N TYR A 263 -14.33 7.21 29.52
CA TYR A 263 -14.82 8.48 28.98
C TYR A 263 -16.30 8.50 28.57
N ALA A 264 -17.03 7.40 28.74
CA ALA A 264 -18.43 7.34 28.31
C ALA A 264 -19.30 8.46 28.92
N ALA A 265 -19.18 8.69 30.23
CA ALA A 265 -19.95 9.72 30.92
C ALA A 265 -19.61 11.15 30.45
N GLU A 266 -18.33 11.45 30.19
CA GLU A 266 -17.88 12.77 29.72
C GLU A 266 -18.45 13.11 28.34
N TYR A 267 -18.70 12.09 27.52
CA TYR A 267 -19.29 12.24 26.19
C TYR A 267 -20.80 11.97 26.15
N ASN A 268 -21.50 12.09 27.29
CA ASN A 268 -22.94 11.86 27.41
C ASN A 268 -23.36 10.48 26.87
N ASN A 269 -22.52 9.46 27.06
CA ASN A 269 -22.69 8.09 26.57
C ASN A 269 -22.88 7.97 25.05
N SER A 270 -22.47 8.99 24.28
CA SER A 270 -22.58 8.98 22.82
C SER A 270 -21.53 8.07 22.19
N LYS A 271 -21.92 6.83 21.86
CA LYS A 271 -21.04 5.83 21.20
C LYS A 271 -20.30 6.38 19.98
N PRO A 272 -20.91 7.18 19.07
CA PRO A 272 -20.19 7.76 17.94
C PRO A 272 -19.08 8.75 18.36
N LYS A 273 -19.33 9.58 19.38
CA LYS A 273 -18.32 10.55 19.87
C LYS A 273 -17.19 9.84 20.60
N ILE A 274 -17.51 8.86 21.44
CA ILE A 274 -16.52 8.04 22.16
C ILE A 274 -15.66 7.28 21.16
N THR A 275 -16.26 6.65 20.15
CA THR A 275 -15.55 5.96 19.07
C THR A 275 -14.64 6.91 18.29
N ALA A 276 -15.18 8.03 17.80
CA ALA A 276 -14.40 8.99 17.04
C ALA A 276 -13.22 9.55 17.85
N LYS A 277 -13.42 9.80 19.16
CA LYS A 277 -12.37 10.28 20.07
C LYS A 277 -11.36 9.19 20.45
N GLY A 278 -11.81 7.96 20.64
CA GLY A 278 -10.96 6.80 20.82
C GLY A 278 -10.02 6.63 19.63
N THR A 279 -10.56 6.51 18.41
CA THR A 279 -9.74 6.37 17.19
C THR A 279 -8.80 7.57 17.00
N GLU A 280 -9.21 8.77 17.40
CA GLU A 280 -8.34 9.96 17.38
C GLU A 280 -7.13 9.80 18.30
N VAL A 281 -7.32 9.32 19.53
CA VAL A 281 -6.23 9.06 20.48
C VAL A 281 -5.38 7.86 20.03
N TRP A 282 -6.00 6.81 19.49
CA TRP A 282 -5.29 5.64 18.98
C TRP A 282 -4.32 5.98 17.84
N ARG A 283 -4.65 6.97 17.01
CA ARG A 283 -3.75 7.45 15.93
C ARG A 283 -2.38 7.89 16.43
N LEU A 284 -2.21 8.23 17.71
CA LEU A 284 -0.89 8.50 18.28
C LEU A 284 0.08 7.32 18.08
N ARG A 285 -0.42 6.08 18.04
CA ARG A 285 0.36 4.89 17.72
C ARG A 285 0.68 4.71 16.23
N GLU A 286 -0.08 5.36 15.35
CA GLU A 286 0.19 5.35 13.91
C GLU A 286 1.29 6.32 13.50
N ILE A 287 1.55 7.35 14.34
CA ILE A 287 2.57 8.36 14.09
C ILE A 287 3.96 7.74 14.26
N LYS A 288 4.75 7.80 13.19
CA LYS A 288 6.08 7.19 13.15
C LYS A 288 7.17 8.25 13.09
N GLU A 289 8.36 7.86 13.51
CA GLU A 289 9.57 8.65 13.33
C GLU A 289 9.73 9.08 11.86
N GLY A 290 10.06 10.36 11.66
CA GLY A 290 10.13 10.99 10.34
C GLY A 290 8.84 11.64 9.87
N ASP A 291 7.67 11.30 10.45
CA ASP A 291 6.42 11.99 10.15
C ASP A 291 6.49 13.46 10.59
N ARG A 292 5.70 14.32 9.93
CA ARG A 292 5.60 15.76 10.24
C ARG A 292 4.36 16.01 11.09
N VAL A 293 4.47 16.85 12.11
CA VAL A 293 3.32 17.31 12.92
C VAL A 293 3.18 18.81 12.82
N ILE A 294 1.95 19.25 12.54
CA ILE A 294 1.50 20.63 12.58
C ILE A 294 0.79 20.85 13.90
N ALA A 295 1.37 21.69 14.76
CA ALA A 295 0.71 22.17 15.97
C ALA A 295 -0.25 23.30 15.60
N ASN A 296 -1.55 23.11 15.79
CA ASN A 296 -2.55 24.10 15.42
C ASN A 296 -3.12 24.86 16.63
N ARG A 297 -3.49 26.13 16.44
CA ARG A 297 -4.27 26.95 17.36
C ARG A 297 -5.64 27.23 16.73
N GLY A 298 -6.69 26.66 17.29
CA GLY A 298 -8.04 26.76 16.72
C GLY A 298 -8.13 26.17 15.30
N THR A 299 -8.93 26.78 14.42
CA THR A 299 -9.18 26.27 13.06
C THR A 299 -8.37 26.95 11.97
N SER A 300 -7.69 28.05 12.28
CA SER A 300 -7.08 28.93 11.29
C SER A 300 -5.66 29.34 11.62
N GLN A 301 -5.06 28.86 12.70
CA GLN A 301 -3.68 29.21 13.06
C GLN A 301 -2.82 27.97 13.25
N ILE A 302 -1.56 28.10 12.87
CA ILE A 302 -0.50 27.12 13.10
C ILE A 302 0.50 27.76 14.04
N ALA A 303 0.78 27.06 15.13
CA ALA A 303 1.71 27.48 16.17
C ALA A 303 3.14 27.02 15.88
N GLY A 304 3.30 25.89 15.19
CA GLY A 304 4.60 25.39 14.73
C GLY A 304 4.50 24.07 13.99
N VAL A 305 5.58 23.69 13.32
CA VAL A 305 5.73 22.43 12.59
C VAL A 305 7.01 21.74 13.04
N GLY A 306 6.92 20.43 13.29
CA GLY A 306 8.06 19.63 13.70
C GLY A 306 8.07 18.26 13.06
N THR A 307 9.22 17.60 13.15
CA THR A 307 9.41 16.22 12.74
C THR A 307 9.39 15.33 13.97
N VAL A 308 8.66 14.22 13.87
CA VAL A 308 8.57 13.21 14.92
C VAL A 308 9.93 12.52 15.03
N VAL A 309 10.50 12.56 16.23
CA VAL A 309 11.78 11.93 16.53
C VAL A 309 11.60 10.83 17.57
N SER A 310 12.61 10.01 17.69
CA SER A 310 12.65 9.00 18.75
C SER A 310 12.84 9.59 20.14
N PRO A 311 12.27 8.96 21.19
CA PRO A 311 11.27 7.88 21.12
C PRO A 311 9.92 8.46 20.67
N GLY A 312 9.21 7.83 19.73
CA GLY A 312 7.99 8.39 19.13
C GLY A 312 6.87 8.65 20.16
N TYR A 313 5.84 7.78 20.21
CA TYR A 313 4.84 7.85 21.27
C TYR A 313 5.43 7.47 22.63
N GLN A 314 5.12 8.25 23.66
CA GLN A 314 5.51 8.03 25.05
C GLN A 314 4.37 8.39 26.00
N TRP A 315 4.12 7.49 26.95
CA TRP A 315 3.31 7.75 28.13
C TRP A 315 4.16 8.37 29.24
N ARG A 316 3.71 9.51 29.78
CA ARG A 316 4.42 10.28 30.82
C ARG A 316 3.59 10.33 32.10
N PRO A 317 3.64 9.28 32.94
CA PRO A 317 2.84 9.20 34.17
C PRO A 317 3.21 10.28 35.20
N GLU A 318 4.38 10.89 35.09
CA GLU A 318 4.88 11.96 35.96
C GLU A 318 4.18 13.31 35.74
N ARG A 319 3.46 13.49 34.62
CA ARG A 319 2.66 14.69 34.38
C ARG A 319 1.35 14.61 35.14
N ASP A 320 0.86 15.77 35.58
CA ASP A 320 -0.46 15.87 36.21
C ASP A 320 -1.58 15.58 35.20
N GLU A 321 -1.50 16.22 34.01
CA GLU A 321 -2.43 16.05 32.89
C GLU A 321 -1.69 16.01 31.52
N TYR A 322 -2.37 15.55 30.46
CA TYR A 322 -1.86 15.42 29.08
C TYR A 322 -0.64 14.50 29.00
N LYS A 323 -0.80 13.28 29.50
CA LYS A 323 0.24 12.27 29.70
C LYS A 323 0.62 11.54 28.41
N HIS A 324 -0.17 11.65 27.34
CA HIS A 324 0.16 11.11 26.04
C HIS A 324 1.05 12.09 25.26
N THR A 325 2.28 11.70 24.94
CA THR A 325 3.23 12.57 24.24
C THR A 325 3.80 11.92 22.99
N ILE A 326 4.06 12.73 21.96
CA ILE A 326 4.91 12.36 20.82
C ILE A 326 6.16 13.23 20.90
N THR A 327 7.36 12.63 20.86
CA THR A 327 8.61 13.40 20.87
C THR A 327 8.82 14.11 19.55
N MET A 328 9.14 15.39 19.62
CA MET A 328 9.20 16.29 18.47
C MET A 328 10.54 17.00 18.41
N LYS A 329 11.09 17.09 17.21
CA LYS A 329 12.03 18.15 16.85
C LYS A 329 11.26 19.23 16.13
N TRP A 330 11.11 20.40 16.75
CA TRP A 330 10.46 21.54 16.10
C TRP A 330 11.37 22.11 15.02
N ASP A 331 10.92 22.05 13.77
CA ASP A 331 11.68 22.50 12.60
C ASP A 331 11.36 23.95 12.27
N ASP A 332 10.14 24.38 12.56
CA ASP A 332 9.60 25.68 12.22
C ASP A 332 8.64 26.16 13.32
N LEU A 333 8.92 27.32 13.89
CA LEU A 333 8.16 27.93 14.98
C LEU A 333 7.42 29.20 14.55
N GLU A 334 7.40 29.49 13.24
CA GLU A 334 6.72 30.67 12.72
C GLU A 334 5.20 30.47 12.77
N GLU A 335 4.52 31.36 13.50
CA GLU A 335 3.06 31.34 13.59
C GLU A 335 2.44 31.80 12.27
N ARG A 336 1.53 31.00 11.71
CA ARG A 336 0.87 31.28 10.42
C ARG A 336 -0.64 31.28 10.56
N THR A 337 -1.30 32.15 9.81
CA THR A 337 -2.76 32.17 9.68
C THR A 337 -3.15 31.61 8.32
N LEU A 338 -4.03 30.61 8.32
CA LEU A 338 -4.55 30.01 7.11
C LEU A 338 -5.53 30.97 6.42
N SER A 339 -5.36 31.15 5.12
CA SER A 339 -6.26 31.95 4.27
C SER A 339 -7.71 31.45 4.34
N THR A 340 -7.90 30.14 4.56
CA THR A 340 -9.22 29.53 4.80
C THR A 340 -9.21 28.69 6.08
N PRO A 341 -10.10 28.94 7.06
CA PRO A 341 -10.20 28.13 8.27
C PRO A 341 -10.61 26.68 7.97
N VAL A 342 -9.89 25.72 8.55
CA VAL A 342 -10.22 24.30 8.46
C VAL A 342 -11.26 23.97 9.52
N LYS A 343 -12.56 24.13 9.19
CA LYS A 343 -13.68 23.96 10.13
C LYS A 343 -13.64 22.65 10.94
N LYS A 344 -13.17 21.55 10.33
CA LYS A 344 -13.04 20.23 10.98
C LYS A 344 -12.07 20.23 12.17
N TRP A 345 -11.05 21.09 12.16
CA TRP A 345 -10.06 21.19 13.25
C TRP A 345 -10.65 21.70 14.57
N ALA A 346 -11.86 22.28 14.56
CA ALA A 346 -12.55 22.71 15.77
C ALA A 346 -12.91 21.53 16.69
N PHE A 347 -13.09 20.33 16.12
CA PHE A 347 -13.61 19.17 16.84
C PHE A 347 -12.65 17.97 16.84
N THR A 348 -11.50 18.08 16.17
CA THR A 348 -10.53 16.99 16.01
C THR A 348 -9.17 17.42 16.54
N THR A 349 -8.66 16.76 17.57
CA THR A 349 -7.33 17.02 18.16
C THR A 349 -6.26 16.44 17.24
N ILE A 350 -6.41 15.20 16.77
CA ILE A 350 -5.42 14.49 15.93
C ILE A 350 -6.02 14.11 14.56
N SER A 351 -5.39 14.55 13.46
CA SER A 351 -5.82 14.18 12.11
C SER A 351 -4.67 14.09 11.12
N LYS A 352 -4.77 13.19 10.14
CA LYS A 352 -3.90 13.20 8.95
C LYS A 352 -4.13 14.48 8.14
N VAL A 353 -3.06 15.06 7.63
CA VAL A 353 -3.02 16.23 6.75
C VAL A 353 -2.46 15.76 5.42
N THR A 354 -3.10 16.14 4.32
CA THR A 354 -2.59 15.78 2.99
C THR A 354 -1.38 16.65 2.62
N VAL A 355 -0.53 16.17 1.71
CA VAL A 355 0.59 16.96 1.19
C VAL A 355 0.10 18.26 0.56
N SER A 356 -1.03 18.25 -0.17
CA SER A 356 -1.65 19.44 -0.73
C SER A 356 -2.14 20.45 0.31
N GLN A 357 -2.69 19.98 1.45
CA GLN A 357 -3.07 20.86 2.56
C GLN A 357 -1.83 21.45 3.23
N PHE A 358 -0.76 20.67 3.35
CA PHE A 358 0.53 21.14 3.85
C PHE A 358 1.14 22.17 2.90
N GLU A 359 1.22 21.90 1.60
CA GLU A 359 1.72 22.86 0.62
C GLU A 359 0.91 24.15 0.60
N ALA A 360 -0.43 24.08 0.70
CA ALA A 360 -1.28 25.26 0.78
C ALA A 360 -1.05 26.12 2.05
N ILE A 361 -0.51 25.53 3.12
CA ILE A 361 -0.10 26.27 4.33
C ILE A 361 1.17 27.08 4.08
N PHE A 362 2.04 26.60 3.20
CA PHE A 362 3.37 27.15 2.91
C PHE A 362 3.46 27.86 1.55
N ALA A 363 2.41 27.80 0.73
CA ALA A 363 2.28 28.51 -0.54
C ALA A 363 1.77 29.94 -0.27
N ASP A 364 2.72 30.81 0.09
CA ASP A 364 2.70 32.28 0.18
C ASP A 364 1.37 33.04 0.43
N ASN A 365 1.41 33.80 1.52
CA ASN A 365 0.60 35.01 1.76
C ASN A 365 0.84 36.04 0.65
N ASP A 366 -0.01 36.08 -0.38
CA ASP A 366 -0.44 37.31 -1.10
C ASP A 366 -1.21 36.96 -2.40
N ALA A 367 -2.53 36.76 -2.31
CA ALA A 367 -3.49 37.10 -3.36
C ALA A 367 -4.95 36.95 -2.87
N PRO A 368 -5.89 37.82 -3.31
CA PRO A 368 -7.24 37.88 -2.76
C PRO A 368 -8.16 36.79 -3.33
N ALA A 369 -9.06 36.34 -2.47
CA ALA A 369 -10.16 35.43 -2.79
C ALA A 369 -11.17 36.08 -3.75
N ASP A 370 -11.57 35.36 -4.80
CA ASP A 370 -12.88 35.51 -5.44
C ASP A 370 -13.32 34.21 -6.17
N ASP A 371 -14.33 33.60 -5.55
CA ASP A 371 -15.61 33.07 -6.03
C ASP A 371 -15.79 31.96 -7.12
N ALA A 372 -16.73 31.07 -6.76
CA ALA A 372 -17.71 30.35 -7.58
C ALA A 372 -17.36 29.09 -8.42
N SER A 373 -16.13 28.56 -8.45
CA SER A 373 -15.83 27.31 -9.21
C SER A 373 -15.68 26.04 -8.35
N THR A 374 -15.81 26.15 -7.03
CA THR A 374 -15.24 25.18 -6.08
C THR A 374 -16.12 23.96 -5.78
N ASP A 375 -17.38 23.93 -6.22
CA ASP A 375 -18.30 22.85 -5.84
C ASP A 375 -18.44 21.73 -6.89
N GLN A 376 -18.06 21.96 -8.15
CA GLN A 376 -17.98 20.87 -9.16
C GLN A 376 -16.62 20.14 -9.15
N ALA A 377 -15.56 20.77 -8.65
CA ALA A 377 -14.23 20.16 -8.54
C ALA A 377 -14.05 19.29 -7.28
N LYS A 378 -14.82 19.57 -6.21
CA LYS A 378 -14.75 18.84 -4.94
C LYS A 378 -15.37 17.43 -5.01
N GLU A 379 -16.40 17.24 -5.82
CA GLU A 379 -17.00 15.91 -6.01
C GLU A 379 -16.14 14.99 -6.91
N ALA A 380 -15.33 15.55 -7.80
CA ALA A 380 -14.43 14.79 -8.66
C ALA A 380 -13.13 14.34 -7.94
N PHE A 381 -12.68 15.09 -6.93
CA PHE A 381 -11.36 14.85 -6.29
C PHE A 381 -11.37 13.90 -5.09
N ALA A 382 -12.54 13.59 -4.51
CA ALA A 382 -12.64 12.71 -3.33
C ALA A 382 -12.35 11.23 -3.62
N HIS A 383 -12.31 10.81 -4.89
CA HIS A 383 -12.10 9.42 -5.31
C HIS A 383 -10.70 9.11 -5.89
N LEU A 384 -9.73 10.02 -5.76
CA LEU A 384 -8.47 9.95 -6.51
C LEU A 384 -7.21 9.49 -5.75
N ILE A 385 -7.23 9.36 -4.41
CA ILE A 385 -5.97 9.27 -3.64
C ILE A 385 -5.59 7.85 -3.15
N GLU A 386 -6.42 6.83 -3.39
CA GLU A 386 -6.07 5.43 -2.99
C GLU A 386 -5.38 4.61 -4.09
N ASP A 387 -5.54 4.93 -5.38
CA ASP A 387 -5.13 4.03 -6.47
C ASP A 387 -3.73 4.25 -7.08
N GLU A 388 -3.03 5.34 -6.79
CA GLU A 388 -1.74 5.62 -7.45
C GLU A 388 -0.67 4.58 -7.10
N GLY A 389 -0.68 4.04 -5.87
CA GLY A 389 0.25 2.98 -5.46
C GLY A 389 0.04 1.68 -6.23
N ASP A 390 -1.22 1.30 -6.45
CA ASP A 390 -1.56 0.09 -7.19
C ASP A 390 -1.32 0.27 -8.70
N PHE A 391 -1.62 1.44 -9.28
CA PHE A 391 -1.34 1.70 -10.70
C PHE A 391 0.16 1.67 -11.00
N VAL A 392 0.99 2.21 -10.12
CA VAL A 392 2.46 2.11 -10.26
C VAL A 392 2.92 0.66 -10.19
N ARG A 393 2.39 -0.13 -9.24
CA ARG A 393 2.68 -1.57 -9.11
C ARG A 393 2.25 -2.34 -10.36
N TRP A 394 1.05 -2.10 -10.87
CA TRP A 394 0.54 -2.73 -12.08
C TRP A 394 1.35 -2.29 -13.30
N ASN A 395 1.77 -1.02 -13.38
CA ASN A 395 2.65 -0.54 -14.44
C ASN A 395 4.01 -1.25 -14.43
N LYS A 396 4.58 -1.61 -13.27
CA LYS A 396 5.80 -2.44 -13.20
C LYS A 396 5.58 -3.83 -13.81
N ILE A 397 4.43 -4.45 -13.53
CA ILE A 397 4.05 -5.74 -14.13
C ILE A 397 3.84 -5.59 -15.64
N LEU A 398 3.14 -4.54 -16.06
CA LEU A 398 2.85 -4.24 -17.45
C LEU A 398 4.14 -3.99 -18.22
N ASN A 399 5.06 -3.22 -17.65
CA ASN A 399 6.39 -3.04 -18.20
C ASN A 399 7.03 -4.42 -18.36
N ARG A 400 7.13 -5.27 -17.36
CA ARG A 400 7.79 -6.58 -17.55
C ARG A 400 7.12 -7.50 -18.59
N LYS A 401 5.78 -7.50 -18.66
CA LYS A 401 5.01 -8.53 -19.42
C LYS A 401 4.42 -8.03 -20.74
N GLY A 402 4.11 -6.74 -20.87
CA GLY A 402 3.39 -6.10 -21.97
C GLY A 402 1.86 -6.19 -21.85
N GLN A 403 1.36 -7.09 -21.00
CA GLN A 403 -0.06 -7.37 -20.82
C GLN A 403 -0.36 -7.84 -19.40
N ILE A 404 -1.57 -7.57 -18.90
CA ILE A 404 -2.02 -7.89 -17.55
C ILE A 404 -3.40 -8.55 -17.58
N VAL A 405 -3.63 -9.51 -16.69
CA VAL A 405 -4.95 -10.00 -16.30
C VAL A 405 -5.20 -9.67 -14.82
N PHE A 406 -6.28 -8.94 -14.57
CA PHE A 406 -6.86 -8.72 -13.25
C PHE A 406 -7.76 -9.89 -12.91
N TYR A 407 -7.50 -10.59 -11.82
CA TYR A 407 -8.24 -11.79 -11.46
C TYR A 407 -8.66 -11.83 -10.00
N GLY A 408 -9.71 -12.59 -9.71
CA GLY A 408 -10.20 -12.79 -8.36
C GLY A 408 -11.71 -13.08 -8.30
N PRO A 409 -12.25 -13.21 -7.08
CA PRO A 409 -13.65 -13.53 -6.85
C PRO A 409 -14.61 -12.48 -7.45
N PRO A 410 -15.90 -12.80 -7.65
CA PRO A 410 -16.88 -11.85 -8.15
C PRO A 410 -17.06 -10.66 -7.19
N GLY A 411 -17.33 -9.48 -7.76
CA GLY A 411 -17.61 -8.28 -6.97
C GLY A 411 -16.39 -7.57 -6.34
N THR A 412 -15.15 -7.90 -6.76
CA THR A 412 -13.92 -7.27 -6.24
C THR A 412 -13.43 -6.07 -7.07
N GLY A 413 -14.28 -5.53 -7.95
CA GLY A 413 -13.96 -4.30 -8.70
C GLY A 413 -12.97 -4.46 -9.87
N LYS A 414 -12.66 -5.68 -10.33
CA LYS A 414 -11.66 -5.96 -11.39
C LYS A 414 -11.83 -5.14 -12.66
N THR A 415 -13.03 -5.10 -13.22
CA THR A 415 -13.33 -4.36 -14.45
C THR A 415 -13.18 -2.85 -14.23
N ARG A 416 -13.62 -2.34 -13.07
CA ARG A 416 -13.42 -0.93 -12.68
C ARG A 416 -11.93 -0.59 -12.54
N ALA A 417 -11.16 -1.44 -11.86
CA ALA A 417 -9.71 -1.30 -11.69
C ALA A 417 -8.99 -1.28 -13.04
N ALA A 418 -9.30 -2.24 -13.92
CA ALA A 418 -8.69 -2.33 -15.25
C ALA A 418 -8.99 -1.10 -16.13
N LYS A 419 -10.24 -0.59 -16.09
CA LYS A 419 -10.64 0.63 -16.81
C LYS A 419 -9.91 1.86 -16.31
N ARG A 420 -9.79 2.03 -14.99
CA ARG A 420 -9.08 3.17 -14.41
C ARG A 420 -7.59 3.12 -14.72
N PHE A 421 -6.99 1.94 -14.65
CA PHE A 421 -5.61 1.74 -15.06
C PHE A 421 -5.40 2.02 -16.56
N ALA A 422 -6.34 1.62 -17.42
CA ALA A 422 -6.31 1.97 -18.83
C ALA A 422 -6.37 3.49 -19.08
N GLY A 423 -7.25 4.20 -18.36
CA GLY A 423 -7.34 5.67 -18.41
C GLY A 423 -6.02 6.34 -18.04
N TRP A 424 -5.43 5.91 -16.92
CA TRP A 424 -4.12 6.36 -16.45
C TRP A 424 -3.01 6.12 -17.49
N LEU A 425 -2.97 4.93 -18.10
CA LEU A 425 -2.00 4.61 -19.15
C LEU A 425 -2.11 5.49 -20.40
N LEU A 426 -3.32 5.98 -20.71
CA LEU A 426 -3.63 6.79 -21.88
C LEU A 426 -3.47 8.30 -21.62
N GLY A 427 -3.07 8.71 -20.41
CA GLY A 427 -2.87 10.12 -20.06
C GLY A 427 -4.17 10.91 -19.94
N GLY A 428 -5.30 10.24 -19.64
CA GLY A 428 -6.52 10.90 -19.20
C GLY A 428 -6.57 11.00 -17.68
N ASP A 429 -7.33 11.99 -17.17
CA ASP A 429 -7.77 11.97 -15.78
C ASP A 429 -8.51 10.65 -15.50
N ALA A 430 -8.43 10.12 -14.27
CA ALA A 430 -9.12 8.88 -13.89
C ALA A 430 -10.67 8.98 -13.91
N SER A 431 -11.21 10.07 -14.47
CA SER A 431 -12.61 10.39 -14.67
C SER A 431 -12.97 10.49 -16.17
N ALA A 432 -13.60 9.42 -16.68
CA ALA A 432 -14.56 9.35 -17.80
C ALA A 432 -14.08 8.99 -19.24
N PRO A 433 -14.94 8.35 -20.10
CA PRO A 433 -16.35 7.98 -19.88
C PRO A 433 -16.67 6.47 -19.92
N THR A 434 -17.75 6.14 -19.21
CA THR A 434 -18.67 5.03 -19.46
C THR A 434 -19.30 5.17 -20.85
N GLY A 435 -18.68 4.57 -21.86
CA GLY A 435 -19.38 4.20 -23.10
C GLY A 435 -19.93 2.79 -22.95
N GLY A 436 -21.23 2.60 -23.21
CA GLY A 436 -21.84 1.27 -23.31
C GLY A 436 -21.17 0.40 -24.40
N PRO A 437 -21.60 -0.86 -24.56
CA PRO A 437 -21.01 -1.79 -25.53
C PRO A 437 -20.91 -1.10 -26.90
N ALA A 438 -19.69 -0.85 -27.36
CA ALA A 438 -19.49 -0.15 -28.62
C ALA A 438 -20.13 -0.97 -29.75
N GLU A 439 -21.07 -0.32 -30.45
CA GLU A 439 -21.61 -0.77 -31.72
C GLU A 439 -20.49 -1.10 -32.74
N PRO A 440 -20.80 -1.86 -33.80
CA PRO A 440 -19.81 -2.36 -34.74
C PRO A 440 -18.95 -1.23 -35.32
N VAL A 441 -17.65 -1.50 -35.46
CA VAL A 441 -16.64 -0.65 -36.10
C VAL A 441 -17.26 0.25 -37.18
N PRO A 442 -17.19 1.60 -37.05
CA PRO A 442 -17.70 2.48 -38.09
C PRO A 442 -16.94 2.23 -39.39
N SER A 443 -17.65 1.94 -40.48
CA SER A 443 -17.06 1.99 -41.82
C SER A 443 -16.85 3.46 -42.21
N GLY A 444 -15.71 4.03 -41.83
CA GLY A 444 -15.32 5.38 -42.22
C GLY A 444 -14.19 5.94 -41.34
N ALA A 445 -13.41 6.88 -41.88
CA ALA A 445 -12.22 7.50 -41.29
C ALA A 445 -12.51 8.41 -40.06
N ALA A 446 -13.20 7.89 -39.05
CA ALA A 446 -13.24 8.47 -37.71
C ALA A 446 -12.04 7.90 -36.92
N ALA A 447 -11.28 8.75 -36.24
CA ALA A 447 -10.15 8.33 -35.42
C ALA A 447 -10.61 7.30 -34.38
N MET A 448 -10.02 6.11 -34.39
CA MET A 448 -10.38 5.08 -33.41
C MET A 448 -10.02 5.53 -32.00
N SER A 449 -10.85 5.16 -31.03
CA SER A 449 -10.55 5.35 -29.61
C SER A 449 -9.25 4.62 -29.23
N ARG A 450 -8.39 5.30 -28.45
CA ARG A 450 -7.15 4.70 -27.90
C ARG A 450 -7.44 3.62 -26.84
N LEU A 451 -8.65 3.60 -26.28
CA LEU A 451 -9.17 2.50 -25.46
C LEU A 451 -10.23 1.73 -26.27
N THR A 452 -10.00 0.45 -26.49
CA THR A 452 -10.96 -0.48 -27.10
C THR A 452 -11.36 -1.53 -26.08
N GLU A 453 -12.65 -1.59 -25.75
CA GLU A 453 -13.20 -2.58 -24.82
C GLU A 453 -13.88 -3.72 -25.58
N VAL A 454 -13.62 -4.95 -25.17
CA VAL A 454 -14.26 -6.16 -25.72
C VAL A 454 -14.57 -7.13 -24.58
N THR A 455 -15.63 -7.91 -24.72
CA THR A 455 -15.96 -8.98 -23.76
C THR A 455 -15.88 -10.33 -24.46
N PHE A 456 -15.14 -11.26 -23.87
CA PHE A 456 -15.05 -12.62 -24.40
C PHE A 456 -16.24 -13.47 -23.95
N HIS A 457 -16.72 -14.31 -24.87
CA HIS A 457 -17.79 -15.26 -24.64
C HIS A 457 -17.48 -16.57 -25.39
N ALA A 458 -18.19 -17.65 -25.10
CA ALA A 458 -17.87 -18.99 -25.62
C ALA A 458 -17.83 -19.09 -27.16
N SER A 459 -18.55 -18.21 -27.87
CA SER A 459 -18.57 -18.14 -29.33
C SER A 459 -17.56 -17.14 -29.93
N TYR A 460 -16.74 -16.48 -29.12
CA TYR A 460 -15.79 -15.48 -29.60
C TYR A 460 -14.64 -16.21 -30.30
N ALA A 461 -14.36 -15.84 -31.55
CA ALA A 461 -13.45 -16.61 -32.39
C ALA A 461 -12.35 -15.74 -33.02
N TYR A 462 -11.39 -16.42 -33.66
CA TYR A 462 -10.29 -15.79 -34.40
C TYR A 462 -10.82 -14.82 -35.46
N GLU A 463 -11.93 -15.18 -36.10
CA GLU A 463 -12.56 -14.44 -37.18
C GLU A 463 -13.12 -13.07 -36.73
N ASP A 464 -13.44 -12.91 -35.44
CA ASP A 464 -13.90 -11.65 -34.85
C ASP A 464 -12.72 -10.80 -34.35
N PHE A 465 -11.66 -11.45 -33.87
CA PHE A 465 -10.54 -10.76 -33.22
C PHE A 465 -9.43 -10.38 -34.18
N ILE A 466 -9.09 -11.24 -35.14
CA ILE A 466 -7.95 -11.08 -36.04
C ILE A 466 -8.41 -10.73 -37.45
N GLU A 467 -9.06 -11.68 -38.15
CA GLU A 467 -9.69 -11.45 -39.45
C GLU A 467 -10.60 -12.61 -39.84
N GLY A 468 -11.70 -12.30 -40.53
CA GLY A 468 -12.67 -13.30 -40.93
C GLY A 468 -13.49 -12.91 -42.14
N PHE A 469 -13.93 -13.91 -42.90
CA PHE A 469 -14.87 -13.69 -44.00
C PHE A 469 -16.26 -13.37 -43.44
N ARG A 470 -16.87 -12.31 -43.94
CA ARG A 470 -18.23 -11.86 -43.60
C ARG A 470 -19.04 -11.62 -44.88
N PRO A 471 -20.35 -11.88 -44.89
CA PRO A 471 -21.18 -11.57 -46.05
C PRO A 471 -21.18 -10.07 -46.34
N ARG A 472 -21.02 -9.70 -47.62
CA ARG A 472 -21.12 -8.31 -48.05
C ARG A 472 -22.58 -7.87 -48.11
N SER A 473 -22.97 -6.90 -47.29
CA SER A 473 -24.32 -6.33 -47.33
C SER A 473 -24.55 -5.58 -48.65
N GLY A 474 -25.65 -5.87 -49.34
CA GLY A 474 -26.07 -5.15 -50.55
C GLY A 474 -25.73 -5.79 -51.90
N SER A 475 -25.15 -6.99 -51.94
CA SER A 475 -25.03 -7.79 -53.17
C SER A 475 -26.21 -8.77 -53.32
N THR A 476 -26.72 -8.94 -54.54
CA THR A 476 -27.74 -9.96 -54.87
C THR A 476 -27.21 -11.39 -54.82
N GLU A 477 -25.89 -11.57 -54.84
CA GLU A 477 -25.19 -12.85 -54.69
C GLU A 477 -24.46 -12.91 -53.35
N LEU A 478 -24.39 -14.09 -52.73
CA LEU A 478 -23.64 -14.32 -51.48
C LEU A 478 -22.14 -14.16 -51.75
N THR A 479 -21.65 -12.93 -51.59
CA THR A 479 -20.23 -12.60 -51.73
C THR A 479 -19.63 -12.44 -50.34
N LEU A 480 -18.56 -13.18 -50.06
CA LEU A 480 -17.81 -13.06 -48.81
C LEU A 480 -16.71 -12.01 -48.98
N GLU A 481 -16.62 -11.10 -48.01
CA GLU A 481 -15.56 -10.09 -47.91
C GLU A 481 -14.72 -10.40 -46.67
N LEU A 482 -13.40 -10.42 -46.82
CA LEU A 482 -12.50 -10.57 -45.68
C LEU A 482 -12.46 -9.25 -44.91
N ARG A 483 -12.80 -9.29 -43.63
CA ARG A 483 -12.81 -8.10 -42.76
C ARG A 483 -11.78 -8.24 -41.65
N PRO A 484 -11.04 -7.16 -41.32
CA PRO A 484 -10.14 -7.16 -40.18
C PRO A 484 -10.95 -7.22 -38.88
N GLY A 485 -10.48 -8.01 -37.93
CA GLY A 485 -11.00 -8.06 -36.57
C GLY A 485 -10.43 -6.95 -35.69
N ILE A 486 -10.85 -6.92 -34.43
CA ILE A 486 -10.54 -5.84 -33.49
C ILE A 486 -9.03 -5.69 -33.24
N MET A 487 -8.34 -6.78 -32.89
CA MET A 487 -6.90 -6.76 -32.62
C MET A 487 -6.09 -6.32 -33.84
N LYS A 488 -6.43 -6.84 -35.03
CA LYS A 488 -5.75 -6.43 -36.29
C LYS A 488 -5.95 -4.95 -36.58
N THR A 489 -7.15 -4.43 -36.32
CA THR A 489 -7.48 -3.02 -36.54
C THR A 489 -6.71 -2.11 -35.58
N VAL A 490 -6.73 -2.41 -34.28
CA VAL A 490 -6.02 -1.62 -33.26
C VAL A 490 -4.50 -1.72 -33.43
N ALA A 491 -3.96 -2.90 -33.74
CA ALA A 491 -2.53 -3.07 -33.99
C ALA A 491 -2.04 -2.22 -35.16
N ARG A 492 -2.79 -2.18 -36.27
CA ARG A 492 -2.45 -1.31 -37.41
C ARG A 492 -2.51 0.17 -37.07
N GLU A 493 -3.44 0.57 -36.23
CA GLU A 493 -3.56 1.95 -35.81
C GLU A 493 -2.43 2.36 -34.86
N ALA A 494 -2.10 1.50 -33.89
CA ALA A 494 -0.96 1.70 -33.00
C ALA A 494 0.36 1.79 -33.75
N ASP A 495 0.54 0.99 -34.81
CA ASP A 495 1.75 1.01 -35.65
C ASP A 495 1.92 2.33 -36.43
N ARG A 496 0.81 2.97 -36.83
CA ARG A 496 0.83 4.30 -37.49
C ARG A 496 1.15 5.43 -36.53
N HIS A 497 0.91 5.24 -35.23
CA HIS A 497 1.04 6.26 -34.19
C HIS A 497 1.93 5.76 -33.04
N PRO A 498 3.24 5.53 -33.29
CA PRO A 498 4.15 4.92 -32.32
C PRO A 498 4.31 5.73 -31.02
N ASP A 499 4.10 7.05 -31.08
CA ASP A 499 4.19 7.96 -29.93
C ASP A 499 2.93 7.93 -29.03
N GLN A 500 1.87 7.24 -29.46
CA GLN A 500 0.61 7.14 -28.72
C GLN A 500 0.39 5.72 -28.20
N ARG A 501 -0.07 5.60 -26.96
CA ARG A 501 -0.46 4.30 -26.40
C ARG A 501 -1.88 3.94 -26.83
N TYR A 502 -2.08 2.66 -27.09
CA TYR A 502 -3.38 2.04 -27.34
C TYR A 502 -3.60 0.91 -26.33
N VAL A 503 -4.83 0.75 -25.85
CA VAL A 503 -5.20 -0.28 -24.87
C VAL A 503 -6.38 -1.06 -25.41
N ILE A 504 -6.26 -2.40 -25.42
CA ILE A 504 -7.38 -3.32 -25.57
C ILE A 504 -7.70 -3.88 -24.18
N LEU A 505 -8.89 -3.62 -23.68
CA LEU A 505 -9.41 -4.20 -22.44
C LEU A 505 -10.34 -5.36 -22.79
N ILE A 506 -9.94 -6.58 -22.41
CA ILE A 506 -10.68 -7.82 -22.64
C ILE A 506 -11.35 -8.25 -21.33
N ASP A 507 -12.63 -7.93 -21.20
CA ASP A 507 -13.44 -8.39 -20.07
C ASP A 507 -13.75 -9.89 -20.21
N GLU A 508 -13.79 -10.61 -19.09
CA GLU A 508 -14.06 -12.07 -19.06
C GLU A 508 -13.14 -12.89 -19.97
N ILE A 509 -11.84 -12.60 -19.96
CA ILE A 509 -10.86 -13.17 -20.90
C ILE A 509 -10.86 -14.71 -20.92
N ASN A 510 -11.21 -15.35 -19.81
CA ASN A 510 -11.25 -16.80 -19.68
C ASN A 510 -12.50 -17.45 -20.29
N ARG A 511 -13.54 -16.70 -20.67
CA ARG A 511 -14.78 -17.24 -21.28
C ARG A 511 -14.65 -17.63 -22.76
N ALA A 512 -13.51 -17.38 -23.39
CA ALA A 512 -13.18 -17.87 -24.72
C ALA A 512 -11.90 -18.72 -24.72
N ASP A 513 -11.70 -19.49 -25.79
CA ASP A 513 -10.44 -20.21 -26.01
C ASP A 513 -9.36 -19.22 -26.48
N VAL A 514 -8.71 -18.56 -25.51
CA VAL A 514 -7.79 -17.45 -25.78
C VAL A 514 -6.65 -17.83 -26.73
N PRO A 515 -5.98 -19.00 -26.58
CA PRO A 515 -4.99 -19.45 -27.56
C PRO A 515 -5.54 -19.51 -28.99
N ARG A 516 -6.76 -20.01 -29.17
CA ARG A 516 -7.42 -20.08 -30.48
C ARG A 516 -7.82 -18.71 -31.01
N VAL A 517 -8.34 -17.83 -30.16
CA VAL A 517 -8.77 -16.46 -30.54
C VAL A 517 -7.59 -15.61 -31.02
N PHE A 518 -6.44 -15.68 -30.33
CA PHE A 518 -5.25 -14.93 -30.73
C PHE A 518 -4.43 -15.62 -31.84
N GLY A 519 -4.59 -16.93 -32.03
CA GLY A 519 -3.90 -17.69 -33.07
C GLY A 519 -2.38 -17.47 -33.06
N GLU A 520 -1.83 -17.03 -34.19
CA GLU A 520 -0.39 -16.79 -34.36
C GLU A 520 0.13 -15.67 -33.47
N LEU A 521 -0.73 -14.70 -33.13
CA LEU A 521 -0.37 -13.56 -32.30
C LEU A 521 -0.05 -13.95 -30.86
N MET A 522 -0.50 -15.13 -30.40
CA MET A 522 -0.10 -15.67 -29.09
C MET A 522 1.40 -15.63 -28.92
N THR A 523 2.15 -15.88 -29.98
CA THR A 523 3.60 -15.99 -29.95
C THR A 523 4.29 -14.63 -29.84
N VAL A 524 3.80 -13.63 -30.58
CA VAL A 524 4.42 -12.29 -30.69
C VAL A 524 3.88 -11.27 -29.68
N ILE A 525 2.88 -11.65 -28.86
CA ILE A 525 2.36 -10.79 -27.78
C ILE A 525 3.38 -10.59 -26.64
N GLU A 526 4.33 -11.50 -26.48
CA GLU A 526 5.41 -11.37 -25.49
C GLU A 526 6.19 -10.08 -25.73
N ARG A 527 6.46 -9.31 -24.66
CA ARG A 527 7.13 -8.01 -24.77
C ARG A 527 8.40 -8.04 -25.63
N GLY A 528 9.25 -9.05 -25.46
CA GLY A 528 10.50 -9.19 -26.22
C GLY A 528 10.35 -9.56 -27.69
N ARG A 529 9.13 -9.91 -28.13
CA ARG A 529 8.80 -10.34 -29.50
C ARG A 529 7.84 -9.39 -30.21
N ARG A 530 7.44 -8.30 -29.55
CA ARG A 530 6.63 -7.25 -30.17
C ARG A 530 7.42 -6.56 -31.28
N GLY A 531 6.75 -6.25 -32.38
CA GLY A 531 7.36 -5.83 -33.64
C GLY A 531 7.78 -6.98 -34.56
N GLU A 532 7.88 -8.23 -34.07
CA GLU A 532 8.00 -9.39 -34.97
C GLU A 532 6.72 -9.55 -35.80
N THR A 533 6.88 -9.86 -37.08
CA THR A 533 5.77 -10.00 -38.02
C THR A 533 5.40 -11.48 -38.17
N VAL A 534 4.09 -11.75 -38.14
CA VAL A 534 3.50 -13.04 -38.56
C VAL A 534 2.69 -12.84 -39.83
N THR A 535 2.60 -13.88 -40.66
CA THR A 535 1.77 -13.86 -41.86
C THR A 535 0.39 -14.40 -41.51
N LEU A 536 -0.66 -13.62 -41.76
CA LEU A 536 -2.03 -14.04 -41.49
C LEU A 536 -2.51 -15.04 -42.55
N PRO A 537 -3.17 -16.15 -42.17
CA PRO A 537 -3.49 -17.24 -43.09
C PRO A 537 -4.59 -16.92 -44.10
N ALA A 538 -5.56 -16.07 -43.77
CA ALA A 538 -6.69 -15.78 -44.66
C ALA A 538 -6.37 -14.69 -45.68
N SER A 539 -5.69 -13.62 -45.26
CA SER A 539 -5.27 -12.50 -46.12
C SER A 539 -3.90 -12.68 -46.78
N GLY A 540 -2.99 -13.46 -46.17
CA GLY A 540 -1.57 -13.49 -46.52
C GLY A 540 -0.81 -12.23 -46.11
N GLU A 541 -1.45 -11.30 -45.40
CA GLU A 541 -0.84 -10.02 -45.02
C GLU A 541 0.07 -10.18 -43.78
N PRO A 542 1.17 -9.41 -43.70
CA PRO A 542 1.95 -9.29 -42.48
C PRO A 542 1.17 -8.56 -41.38
N LEU A 543 1.27 -9.04 -40.14
CA LEU A 543 0.80 -8.37 -38.93
C LEU A 543 1.83 -8.50 -37.81
N SER A 544 2.08 -7.41 -37.08
CA SER A 544 2.89 -7.39 -35.87
C SER A 544 2.06 -6.82 -34.71
N ILE A 545 2.51 -7.06 -33.47
CA ILE A 545 1.98 -6.37 -32.29
C ILE A 545 2.95 -5.23 -31.96
N PRO A 546 2.56 -3.95 -32.11
CA PRO A 546 3.43 -2.83 -31.78
C PRO A 546 3.73 -2.74 -30.27
N PRO A 547 4.91 -2.23 -29.86
CA PRO A 547 5.26 -2.06 -28.45
C PRO A 547 4.29 -1.15 -27.67
N ASN A 548 3.67 -0.17 -28.32
CA ASN A 548 2.72 0.80 -27.76
C ASN A 548 1.27 0.28 -27.67
N LEU A 549 0.99 -0.96 -28.09
CA LEU A 549 -0.31 -1.62 -27.92
C LEU A 549 -0.35 -2.47 -26.64
N ILE A 550 -1.15 -2.10 -25.66
CA ILE A 550 -1.29 -2.77 -24.37
C ILE A 550 -2.55 -3.64 -24.35
N VAL A 551 -2.46 -4.84 -23.77
CA VAL A 551 -3.61 -5.72 -23.55
C VAL A 551 -3.85 -5.87 -22.06
N LEU A 552 -5.03 -5.46 -21.60
CA LEU A 552 -5.52 -5.70 -20.24
C LEU A 552 -6.65 -6.71 -20.31
N GLY A 553 -6.76 -7.59 -19.32
CA GLY A 553 -7.83 -8.57 -19.21
C GLY A 553 -8.42 -8.60 -17.82
N THR A 554 -9.67 -9.02 -17.70
CA THR A 554 -10.28 -9.35 -16.40
C THR A 554 -10.69 -10.81 -16.38
N MET A 555 -10.66 -11.43 -15.21
CA MET A 555 -10.97 -12.84 -15.03
C MET A 555 -11.66 -13.09 -13.69
N ASN A 556 -12.86 -13.67 -13.72
CA ASN A 556 -13.47 -14.24 -12.51
C ASN A 556 -12.87 -15.62 -12.22
N THR A 557 -12.47 -15.88 -10.97
CA THR A 557 -11.89 -17.18 -10.56
C THR A 557 -12.90 -18.18 -10.02
N ALA A 558 -14.07 -17.71 -9.58
CA ALA A 558 -15.12 -18.56 -8.99
C ALA A 558 -15.91 -19.37 -10.05
N ASP A 559 -15.92 -18.92 -11.30
CA ASP A 559 -16.81 -19.41 -12.34
C ASP A 559 -16.31 -20.77 -12.88
N GLN A 560 -17.05 -21.81 -12.54
CA GLN A 560 -16.71 -23.22 -12.78
C GLN A 560 -17.00 -23.66 -14.22
N SER A 561 -17.73 -22.84 -14.99
CA SER A 561 -18.08 -23.09 -16.39
C SER A 561 -16.90 -22.88 -17.35
N ILE A 562 -15.73 -22.55 -16.81
CA ILE A 562 -14.64 -21.93 -17.56
C ILE A 562 -13.46 -22.89 -17.82
N ARG A 563 -12.88 -22.78 -19.02
CA ARG A 563 -11.62 -23.42 -19.37
C ARG A 563 -10.48 -22.82 -18.56
N SER A 564 -9.75 -23.67 -17.81
CA SER A 564 -8.52 -23.27 -17.13
C SER A 564 -7.57 -22.59 -18.11
N LEU A 565 -7.10 -21.37 -17.79
CA LEU A 565 -6.10 -20.67 -18.57
C LEU A 565 -4.85 -21.55 -18.71
N ASP A 566 -4.51 -21.88 -19.95
CA ASP A 566 -3.36 -22.74 -20.27
C ASP A 566 -2.06 -22.14 -19.70
N ALA A 567 -1.12 -22.99 -19.31
CA ALA A 567 0.19 -22.62 -18.78
C ALA A 567 0.96 -21.70 -19.75
N ALA A 568 0.75 -21.88 -21.05
CA ALA A 568 1.32 -21.01 -22.09
C ALA A 568 0.85 -19.56 -21.95
N LEU A 569 -0.43 -19.34 -21.60
CA LEU A 569 -1.00 -18.01 -21.42
C LEU A 569 -0.55 -17.39 -20.10
N ARG A 570 -0.50 -18.19 -19.02
CA ARG A 570 0.03 -17.74 -17.72
C ARG A 570 1.46 -17.20 -17.80
N ARG A 571 2.29 -17.75 -18.69
CA ARG A 571 3.65 -17.26 -18.93
C ARG A 571 3.69 -15.87 -19.58
N ARG A 572 2.74 -15.60 -20.49
CA ARG A 572 2.72 -14.40 -21.34
C ARG A 572 2.08 -13.20 -20.63
N PHE A 573 1.12 -13.43 -19.73
CA PHE A 573 0.46 -12.35 -19.00
C PHE A 573 1.08 -12.10 -17.62
N GLY A 574 0.99 -10.86 -17.13
CA GLY A 574 1.11 -10.56 -15.71
C GLY A 574 -0.24 -10.77 -15.02
N PHE A 575 -0.24 -11.32 -13.81
CA PHE A 575 -1.47 -11.58 -13.06
C PHE A 575 -1.51 -10.68 -11.85
N VAL A 576 -2.59 -9.91 -11.73
CA VAL A 576 -2.89 -9.02 -10.60
C VAL A 576 -4.12 -9.57 -9.91
N GLU A 577 -3.95 -9.97 -8.66
CA GLU A 577 -5.04 -10.51 -7.86
C GLU A 577 -5.77 -9.39 -7.12
N LEU A 578 -7.10 -9.38 -7.21
CA LEU A 578 -7.99 -8.45 -6.52
C LEU A 578 -8.97 -9.24 -5.67
N MET A 579 -8.72 -9.24 -4.36
CA MET A 579 -9.54 -9.89 -3.34
C MET A 579 -10.60 -8.93 -2.78
N PRO A 580 -11.63 -9.43 -2.09
CA PRO A 580 -12.55 -8.57 -1.37
C PRO A 580 -11.80 -7.69 -0.38
N ASP A 581 -12.18 -6.42 -0.38
CA ASP A 581 -11.64 -5.39 0.52
C ASP A 581 -12.79 -4.85 1.39
N PRO A 582 -12.90 -5.32 2.65
CA PRO A 582 -13.90 -4.85 3.60
C PRO A 582 -13.67 -3.42 4.07
N GLU A 583 -12.46 -2.86 3.94
CA GLU A 583 -12.17 -1.50 4.45
C GLU A 583 -12.99 -0.44 3.70
N VAL A 584 -13.34 -0.71 2.44
CA VAL A 584 -14.25 0.12 1.63
C VAL A 584 -15.64 0.29 2.28
N LEU A 585 -16.01 -0.62 3.19
CA LEU A 585 -17.29 -0.64 3.90
C LEU A 585 -17.17 -0.23 5.38
N SER A 586 -15.98 0.15 5.87
CA SER A 586 -15.62 0.34 7.30
C SER A 586 -16.46 1.34 8.11
N ASN A 587 -17.34 2.11 7.46
CA ASN A 587 -18.21 3.09 8.11
C ASN A 587 -19.70 2.88 7.79
N ALA A 588 -20.04 1.81 7.07
CA ALA A 588 -21.40 1.53 6.65
C ALA A 588 -22.07 0.55 7.59
N VAL A 589 -23.21 0.94 8.13
CA VAL A 589 -24.00 0.16 9.07
C VAL A 589 -25.44 0.14 8.58
N ILE A 590 -26.02 -1.05 8.47
CA ILE A 590 -27.42 -1.27 8.15
C ILE A 590 -28.13 -1.73 9.43
N ASP A 591 -29.00 -0.89 9.98
CA ASP A 591 -29.55 -1.04 11.33
C ASP A 591 -28.43 -1.30 12.37
N ASP A 592 -28.29 -2.54 12.84
CA ASP A 592 -27.27 -2.98 13.81
C ASP A 592 -26.11 -3.76 13.18
N LEU A 593 -26.05 -3.87 11.85
CA LEU A 593 -25.10 -4.70 11.10
C LEU A 593 -24.01 -3.84 10.42
N PRO A 594 -22.76 -3.83 10.92
CA PRO A 594 -21.63 -3.25 10.21
C PRO A 594 -21.28 -4.08 8.97
N LEU A 595 -21.30 -3.46 7.79
CA LEU A 595 -21.16 -4.17 6.52
C LEU A 595 -19.75 -4.71 6.28
N ASP A 596 -18.72 -4.05 6.81
CA ASP A 596 -17.34 -4.54 6.80
C ASP A 596 -17.20 -5.85 7.58
N GLN A 597 -17.76 -5.91 8.80
CA GLN A 597 -17.74 -7.09 9.66
C GLN A 597 -18.58 -8.23 9.07
N PHE A 598 -19.75 -7.91 8.55
CA PHE A 598 -20.59 -8.87 7.81
C PHE A 598 -19.80 -9.50 6.66
N LEU A 599 -19.16 -8.69 5.83
CA LEU A 599 -18.39 -9.18 4.68
C LEU A 599 -17.18 -10.02 5.12
N ILE A 600 -16.47 -9.62 6.18
CA ILE A 600 -15.35 -10.39 6.75
C ILE A 600 -15.82 -11.77 7.19
N GLU A 601 -16.90 -11.84 7.96
CA GLU A 601 -17.37 -13.09 8.55
C GLU A 601 -18.00 -14.02 7.50
N LEU A 602 -18.83 -13.49 6.60
CA LEU A 602 -19.36 -14.25 5.46
C LEU A 602 -18.21 -14.88 4.68
N ASN A 603 -17.18 -14.09 4.34
CA ASN A 603 -16.03 -14.57 3.60
C ASN A 603 -15.15 -15.56 4.38
N ARG A 604 -15.05 -15.42 5.70
CA ARG A 604 -14.36 -16.39 6.57
C ARG A 604 -15.04 -17.75 6.48
N ARG A 605 -16.38 -17.78 6.50
CA ARG A 605 -17.17 -19.01 6.38
C ARG A 605 -17.07 -19.62 4.99
N ILE A 606 -17.21 -18.81 3.93
CA ILE A 606 -17.04 -19.26 2.54
C ILE A 606 -15.65 -19.86 2.33
N THR A 607 -14.60 -19.19 2.80
CA THR A 607 -13.21 -19.66 2.62
C THR A 607 -12.98 -21.03 3.26
N ARG A 608 -13.61 -21.29 4.41
CA ARG A 608 -13.49 -22.57 5.13
C ARG A 608 -14.16 -23.72 4.40
N ILE A 609 -15.30 -23.48 3.73
CA ILE A 609 -16.11 -24.53 3.11
C ILE A 609 -15.80 -24.68 1.62
N ALA A 610 -15.78 -23.57 0.89
CA ALA A 610 -15.75 -23.54 -0.56
C ALA A 610 -14.43 -22.97 -1.14
N GLY A 611 -13.56 -22.45 -0.27
CA GLY A 611 -12.24 -21.94 -0.63
C GLY A 611 -12.19 -20.45 -0.95
N ARG A 612 -10.98 -19.90 -0.94
CA ARG A 612 -10.68 -18.47 -1.09
C ARG A 612 -11.21 -17.85 -2.38
N GLU A 613 -11.17 -18.58 -3.49
CA GLU A 613 -11.55 -18.06 -4.81
C GLU A 613 -13.05 -17.81 -4.99
N ARG A 614 -13.89 -18.26 -4.03
CA ARG A 614 -15.35 -18.13 -4.06
C ARG A 614 -15.89 -17.05 -3.13
N GLN A 615 -15.01 -16.27 -2.52
CA GLN A 615 -15.41 -15.17 -1.64
C GLN A 615 -16.31 -14.15 -2.36
N VAL A 616 -17.15 -13.47 -1.60
CA VAL A 616 -18.01 -12.36 -2.05
C VAL A 616 -17.21 -11.06 -1.98
N GLY A 617 -17.23 -10.26 -3.05
CA GLY A 617 -16.58 -8.95 -3.09
C GLY A 617 -17.43 -7.80 -2.54
N HIS A 618 -16.78 -6.69 -2.18
CA HIS A 618 -17.45 -5.52 -1.60
C HIS A 618 -18.40 -4.80 -2.55
N SER A 619 -18.27 -4.98 -3.88
CA SER A 619 -19.04 -4.16 -4.83
C SER A 619 -20.53 -4.45 -4.83
N PHE A 620 -20.97 -5.60 -4.28
CA PHE A 620 -22.38 -5.88 -4.07
C PHE A 620 -23.03 -4.90 -3.10
N PHE A 621 -22.26 -4.36 -2.15
CA PHE A 621 -22.72 -3.45 -1.11
C PHE A 621 -22.40 -1.98 -1.42
N LEU A 622 -22.11 -1.66 -2.68
CA LEU A 622 -21.83 -0.31 -3.14
C LEU A 622 -22.87 0.15 -4.16
N ASP A 623 -23.53 1.28 -3.91
CA ASP A 623 -24.29 2.03 -4.90
C ASP A 623 -23.55 3.30 -5.32
N GLY A 624 -23.39 3.52 -6.63
CA GLY A 624 -22.63 4.66 -7.15
C GLY A 624 -21.17 4.74 -6.65
N GLY A 625 -20.61 3.66 -6.12
CA GLY A 625 -19.29 3.62 -5.49
C GLY A 625 -19.25 4.06 -4.02
N LYS A 626 -20.40 4.25 -3.38
CA LYS A 626 -20.56 4.48 -1.94
C LYS A 626 -21.26 3.29 -1.29
N PRO A 627 -21.00 2.98 -0.03
CA PRO A 627 -21.75 1.93 0.66
C PRO A 627 -23.26 2.21 0.68
N ILE A 628 -24.05 1.15 0.58
CA ILE A 628 -25.51 1.22 0.79
C ILE A 628 -25.82 1.66 2.22
N GLU A 629 -27.00 2.24 2.40
CA GLU A 629 -27.39 2.90 3.66
C GLU A 629 -28.71 2.37 4.25
N SER A 630 -29.48 1.53 3.55
CA SER A 630 -30.80 1.06 3.99
C SER A 630 -30.91 -0.46 4.13
N ALA A 631 -31.79 -0.91 5.04
CA ALA A 631 -32.11 -2.32 5.24
C ALA A 631 -32.86 -2.92 4.02
N GLU A 632 -33.65 -2.11 3.33
CA GLU A 632 -34.34 -2.50 2.08
C GLU A 632 -33.32 -2.86 0.99
N ASP A 633 -32.36 -1.96 0.71
CA ASP A 633 -31.30 -2.21 -0.28
C ASP A 633 -30.48 -3.45 0.10
N PHE A 634 -30.11 -3.56 1.39
CA PHE A 634 -29.37 -4.71 1.89
C PHE A 634 -30.16 -6.02 1.73
N GLY A 635 -31.44 -6.03 2.12
CA GLY A 635 -32.31 -7.18 1.99
C GLY A 635 -32.47 -7.62 0.54
N ASP A 636 -32.64 -6.66 -0.37
CA ASP A 636 -32.70 -6.92 -1.80
C ASP A 636 -31.40 -7.52 -2.33
N ILE A 637 -30.24 -6.97 -1.96
CA ILE A 637 -28.93 -7.52 -2.32
C ILE A 637 -28.77 -8.95 -1.78
N ILE A 638 -29.15 -9.20 -0.52
CA ILE A 638 -29.05 -10.54 0.06
C ILE A 638 -29.95 -11.53 -0.69
N ARG A 639 -31.21 -11.19 -0.94
CA ARG A 639 -32.19 -12.07 -1.59
C ARG A 639 -31.90 -12.33 -3.05
N THR A 640 -31.50 -11.30 -3.79
CA THR A 640 -31.41 -11.33 -5.25
C THR A 640 -30.01 -11.64 -5.78
N ASP A 641 -28.96 -11.30 -5.03
CA ASP A 641 -27.58 -11.47 -5.47
C ASP A 641 -26.81 -12.48 -4.60
N ILE A 642 -26.77 -12.26 -3.27
CA ILE A 642 -25.88 -13.03 -2.38
C ILE A 642 -26.39 -14.46 -2.19
N ILE A 643 -27.66 -14.67 -1.86
CA ILE A 643 -28.22 -16.00 -1.64
C ILE A 643 -28.09 -16.87 -2.90
N PRO A 644 -28.50 -16.42 -4.11
CA PRO A 644 -28.30 -17.20 -5.32
C PRO A 644 -26.83 -17.53 -5.61
N LEU A 645 -25.92 -16.59 -5.36
CA LEU A 645 -24.48 -16.82 -5.49
C LEU A 645 -23.98 -17.89 -4.50
N LEU A 646 -24.41 -17.84 -3.25
CA LEU A 646 -24.05 -18.84 -2.24
C LEU A 646 -24.60 -20.22 -2.59
N GLN A 647 -25.83 -20.30 -3.08
CA GLN A 647 -26.45 -21.55 -3.56
C GLN A 647 -25.63 -22.17 -4.70
N GLU A 648 -25.18 -21.36 -5.67
CA GLU A 648 -24.29 -21.82 -6.74
C GLU A 648 -22.94 -22.32 -6.18
N ILE A 649 -22.36 -21.59 -5.22
CA ILE A 649 -21.08 -21.95 -4.58
C ILE A 649 -21.13 -23.34 -3.92
N VAL A 650 -22.27 -23.72 -3.33
CA VAL A 650 -22.42 -25.02 -2.64
C VAL A 650 -23.30 -26.03 -3.38
N TYR A 651 -23.68 -25.76 -4.63
CA TYR A 651 -24.56 -26.59 -5.45
C TYR A 651 -25.86 -26.98 -4.72
N ASP A 652 -26.54 -25.99 -4.15
CA ASP A 652 -27.80 -26.16 -3.40
C ASP A 652 -27.67 -27.08 -2.16
N ASP A 653 -26.47 -27.24 -1.57
CA ASP A 653 -26.33 -27.90 -0.26
C ASP A 653 -26.80 -26.97 0.88
N TYR A 654 -28.04 -27.18 1.32
CA TYR A 654 -28.67 -26.43 2.40
C TYR A 654 -27.93 -26.56 3.75
N ASN A 655 -27.16 -27.63 4.00
CA ASN A 655 -26.33 -27.71 5.21
C ASN A 655 -25.15 -26.72 5.15
N ALA A 656 -24.54 -26.59 3.97
CA ALA A 656 -23.45 -25.65 3.76
C ALA A 656 -23.98 -24.20 3.68
N LEU A 657 -25.15 -23.99 3.08
CA LEU A 657 -25.82 -22.70 3.05
C LEU A 657 -26.20 -22.21 4.46
N ALA A 658 -26.72 -23.09 5.31
CA ALA A 658 -26.99 -22.80 6.72
C ALA A 658 -25.71 -22.47 7.50
N GLN A 659 -24.57 -23.07 7.15
CA GLN A 659 -23.28 -22.69 7.74
C GLN A 659 -22.79 -21.32 7.31
N PHE A 660 -23.25 -20.79 6.17
CA PHE A 660 -22.97 -19.41 5.77
C PHE A 660 -23.88 -18.43 6.51
N LEU A 661 -25.20 -18.58 6.33
CA LEU A 661 -26.19 -17.57 6.71
C LEU A 661 -26.78 -17.78 8.11
N GLY A 662 -26.69 -18.98 8.66
CA GLY A 662 -27.29 -19.36 9.94
C GLY A 662 -28.59 -20.15 9.81
N PRO A 663 -29.00 -20.86 10.88
CA PRO A 663 -30.18 -21.73 10.89
C PRO A 663 -31.51 -20.97 10.87
N ASP A 664 -31.54 -19.70 11.29
CA ASP A 664 -32.76 -18.89 11.27
C ASP A 664 -33.16 -18.50 9.85
N ILE A 665 -32.20 -18.48 8.92
CA ILE A 665 -32.43 -18.12 7.51
C ILE A 665 -32.67 -19.36 6.65
N VAL A 666 -32.06 -20.50 7.01
CA VAL A 666 -32.02 -21.70 6.19
C VAL A 666 -32.63 -22.90 6.92
N ASP A 667 -33.75 -23.41 6.40
CA ASP A 667 -34.36 -24.65 6.85
C ASP A 667 -33.67 -25.84 6.16
N VAL A 668 -32.76 -26.49 6.89
CA VAL A 668 -32.05 -27.67 6.39
C VAL A 668 -32.97 -28.88 6.22
N GLY A 669 -34.01 -28.99 7.04
CA GLY A 669 -34.92 -30.14 7.04
C GLY A 669 -35.83 -30.15 5.81
N GLU A 670 -36.37 -28.98 5.48
CA GLU A 670 -37.27 -28.79 4.33
C GLU A 670 -36.55 -28.29 3.06
N GLN A 671 -35.23 -28.07 3.13
CA GLN A 671 -34.40 -27.57 2.01
C GLN A 671 -34.96 -26.28 1.39
N GLN A 672 -35.28 -25.31 2.24
CA GLN A 672 -35.83 -24.02 1.82
C GLN A 672 -35.29 -22.87 2.68
N LEU A 673 -35.50 -21.65 2.24
CA LEU A 673 -35.23 -20.45 3.05
C LEU A 673 -36.47 -20.15 3.90
N HIS A 674 -36.27 -19.68 5.12
CA HIS A 674 -37.38 -19.25 5.97
C HIS A 674 -38.04 -17.98 5.42
N THR A 675 -39.37 -17.84 5.57
CA THR A 675 -40.10 -16.65 5.09
C THR A 675 -39.70 -15.36 5.81
N LEU A 676 -38.92 -15.45 6.89
CA LEU A 676 -38.40 -14.27 7.57
C LEU A 676 -37.43 -13.46 6.70
N ILE A 677 -36.88 -14.05 5.63
CA ILE A 677 -36.03 -13.32 4.69
C ILE A 677 -36.77 -12.22 3.93
N ASP A 678 -38.11 -12.29 3.88
CA ASP A 678 -38.95 -11.31 3.18
C ASP A 678 -39.15 -10.01 4.00
N ASP A 679 -38.70 -10.00 5.26
CA ASP A 679 -38.71 -8.84 6.15
C ASP A 679 -37.27 -8.36 6.37
N ASP A 680 -36.95 -7.16 5.87
CA ASP A 680 -35.59 -6.63 5.85
C ASP A 680 -34.97 -6.51 7.24
N SER A 681 -35.75 -6.04 8.22
CA SER A 681 -35.29 -5.87 9.59
C SER A 681 -35.08 -7.22 10.29
N LEU A 682 -35.96 -8.19 10.07
CA LEU A 682 -35.79 -9.55 10.61
C LEU A 682 -34.60 -10.27 9.98
N LEU A 683 -34.37 -10.08 8.68
CA LEU A 683 -33.21 -10.63 7.98
C LEU A 683 -31.91 -10.06 8.55
N VAL A 684 -31.81 -8.74 8.70
CA VAL A 684 -30.66 -8.07 9.31
C VAL A 684 -30.43 -8.59 10.74
N ALA A 685 -31.47 -8.61 11.57
CA ALA A 685 -31.37 -9.10 12.95
C ALA A 685 -30.92 -10.58 13.02
N SER A 686 -31.41 -11.42 12.12
CA SER A 686 -31.02 -12.83 12.04
C SER A 686 -29.55 -12.99 11.67
N LEU A 687 -29.04 -12.19 10.74
CA LEU A 687 -27.63 -12.19 10.38
C LEU A 687 -26.75 -11.66 11.53
N VAL A 688 -27.14 -10.56 12.18
CA VAL A 688 -26.44 -10.03 13.36
C VAL A 688 -26.29 -11.11 14.43
N ALA A 689 -27.38 -11.83 14.74
CA ALA A 689 -27.37 -12.94 15.70
C ALA A 689 -26.50 -14.12 15.22
N ALA A 690 -26.66 -14.54 13.96
CA ALA A 690 -25.93 -15.68 13.39
C ALA A 690 -24.42 -15.45 13.31
N TYR A 691 -23.97 -14.21 13.16
CA TYR A 691 -22.56 -13.83 13.09
C TYR A 691 -21.97 -13.38 14.43
N GLU A 692 -22.75 -13.40 15.50
CA GLU A 692 -22.35 -12.86 16.82
C GLU A 692 -21.81 -11.42 16.73
N ILE A 693 -22.33 -10.66 15.76
CA ILE A 693 -21.96 -9.26 15.57
C ILE A 693 -22.60 -8.52 16.74
N LYS A 694 -21.79 -7.97 17.65
CA LYS A 694 -22.29 -7.23 18.82
C LYS A 694 -23.15 -6.06 18.33
N ALA A 695 -24.47 -6.18 18.43
CA ALA A 695 -25.40 -5.08 18.18
C ALA A 695 -24.97 -3.88 19.03
N GLN A 696 -24.96 -2.68 18.45
CA GLN A 696 -24.72 -1.47 19.21
C GLN A 696 -25.99 -1.12 20.01
N THR A 697 -26.45 -1.97 20.93
CA THR A 697 -27.71 -1.74 21.67
C THR A 697 -27.79 -0.35 22.27
N ASP A 698 -28.74 0.43 21.74
CA ASP A 698 -29.32 1.61 22.35
C ASP A 698 -29.83 1.24 23.75
N ASP A 699 -29.12 1.69 24.79
CA ASP A 699 -29.71 1.81 26.12
C ASP A 699 -29.92 3.31 26.39
N ALA A 700 -31.07 3.77 25.90
CA ALA A 700 -31.72 4.98 26.37
C ALA A 700 -32.80 4.58 27.39
N GLU A 701 -32.48 4.72 28.68
CA GLU A 701 -33.43 5.12 29.73
C GLU A 701 -32.77 6.17 30.66
#